data_AF-A0A7K3B1I0-F1
#
_entry.id   AF-A0A7K3B1I0-F1
#
_cell.length_a   1.000
_cell.length_b   1.000
_cell.length_c   1.000
_cell.angle_alpha   90.00
_cell.angle_beta   90.00
_cell.angle_gamma   90.00
#
_symmetry.space_group_name_H-M   'P 1'
#
loop_
_entity.id
_entity.type
_entity.pdbx_description
1 polymer ?
#
loop_
_entity_poly.entity_id
_entity_poly.type
_entity_poly.pdbx_seq_one_letter_code
_entity_poly.pdbx_strand_id
1 'polypeptide(L)'
;MTPGRRTAATRTAALVAALAGTVLGTAPAALAAPPVIPATAPDASDDTAAEGTAPAVHPRPQSLHHRGADVAVPDTATLVAGPGADPYALDSLRAILRGAGVTTLHEDPAEPRGLVVYAGGAQAGSALRALGAAPTGDLPSGGYRLAVGRTGGRDVVALDGAGEDGLFHAAQTLRQLATGRSLRGVVVRDWPAAATRGVAESFYGEPWTREQRLAQLDFLGRTKQNRYLYAPGDDPYRQERWREPYPAARRAEFRELAERARANHVTLAWALSPGQALCFSSPEDRRALLRKADAMWVLGFRAFQLQFQDVSYSEWHCDADADAYGDGPEAAARAQADVADALAAHLAERHRAVVPLSLLPTEYYQDGATGFRRELARVLDPGVEVAWTGVGVVPGEITGRQVADARAALQHPLLTMDNYPVNDFAEDRIFLGPYTGREPAVATASAGLLATAMRQPTASRIALFTVADYAWNPRGYDRAASWRAAIDDLAGPGPGARDALRALAGNAASSALDKGESAYLRPLIAEFLVAYADGGRERVEKAAARLREAFATMRGAPERLDELAGGSFGGEVRPWLSQLARYGSAGEHAVDMLVALRAGDGTGAWKDRLALEAARRRIADSPATVGHGVLDPFLAKSLATADAWTGVRTAGRKATATLGSARSTDPSLMTDGKDGTAWASDAPPQRDDTFGVDLGATRTVHGVRVAMGTDQPGPERDDYLREAVLEYSAGDEGGWRTAATVKDDRTVTARLPEGTRARYVRLRATAPQENAVSVREFSVTTEDDGASGAYAADPAAQAASDGDATTTVRVPAEGLTLEYGSARPLEALTVLTDTGPGAAGSVEVRVPGQGWRRLGALGGGWTELPARGLRSEAVRVTPSAGAHPPVVHEIVPWYADRPAARMTLDRTETDLELGGAPATVTAELTDASPSAATVSLTAEAPEDVEAVTPGEVELPRGGRVVVPVRLSLPADGAPGVYEVPLAFRAEGRTVRQTVTVHAYPRTGGLDLAAGAPATSSGDETADFPASALTDGDPATRWSSPVRNDAWVQAELPRVARVGRVVLRWQDAYASRYTVLTSADGQSWHTAAVVSDGRGGTESVRLDAPSDTRFIRVQGLERGTKYGYSLYSLQAYAVTG
;
A
#
# COMPACT_ATOMS: atom_id res chain seq x y z
N MET A 1 -11.70 51.17 25.31
CA MET A 1 -11.69 51.01 26.78
C MET A 1 -12.48 49.76 27.12
N THR A 2 -11.76 48.66 27.46
CA THR A 2 -12.24 47.27 27.74
C THR A 2 -13.09 46.61 26.64
N PRO A 3 -13.04 45.27 26.41
CA PRO A 3 -12.57 44.14 27.23
C PRO A 3 -11.28 43.49 26.65
N GLY A 4 -10.54 42.55 27.24
CA GLY A 4 -10.80 41.56 28.28
C GLY A 4 -10.20 40.24 27.79
N ARG A 5 -9.01 39.90 28.29
CA ARG A 5 -8.12 38.80 27.86
C ARG A 5 -8.80 37.42 27.97
N ARG A 6 -8.66 36.59 26.93
CA ARG A 6 -8.84 35.12 26.98
C ARG A 6 -7.47 34.45 26.98
N THR A 7 -7.18 33.71 28.03
CA THR A 7 -6.05 32.77 28.11
C THR A 7 -6.48 31.44 27.49
N ALA A 8 -5.79 31.04 26.43
CA ALA A 8 -5.88 29.71 25.85
C ALA A 8 -4.93 28.78 26.61
N ALA A 9 -5.46 27.74 27.23
CA ALA A 9 -4.69 26.65 27.82
C ALA A 9 -4.72 25.47 26.83
N THR A 10 -3.56 25.20 26.25
CA THR A 10 -3.26 24.07 25.37
C THR A 10 -3.27 22.79 26.22
N ARG A 11 -4.15 21.84 25.91
CA ARG A 11 -4.14 20.50 26.53
C ARG A 11 -3.28 19.57 25.68
N THR A 12 -2.19 19.12 26.28
CA THR A 12 -1.23 18.13 25.81
C THR A 12 -1.87 16.74 25.82
N ALA A 13 -1.88 16.04 24.69
CA ALA A 13 -2.26 14.63 24.61
C ALA A 13 -1.04 13.77 24.96
N ALA A 14 -1.12 13.04 26.07
CA ALA A 14 -0.11 12.07 26.49
C ALA A 14 -0.40 10.70 25.86
N LEU A 15 0.56 10.18 25.09
CA LEU A 15 0.56 8.82 24.55
C LEU A 15 1.31 7.93 25.54
N VAL A 16 0.61 7.04 26.23
CA VAL A 16 1.23 6.02 27.11
C VAL A 16 1.19 4.68 26.40
N ALA A 17 2.37 4.18 26.03
CA ALA A 17 2.59 2.81 25.60
C ALA A 17 2.79 1.90 26.81
N ALA A 18 2.08 0.78 26.88
CA ALA A 18 2.34 -0.29 27.84
C ALA A 18 2.16 -1.67 27.18
N LEU A 19 3.21 -2.48 27.29
CA LEU A 19 3.36 -3.84 26.77
C LEU A 19 3.25 -4.87 27.91
N ALA A 20 2.51 -5.94 27.64
CA ALA A 20 2.66 -7.35 28.07
C ALA A 20 2.47 -7.79 29.54
N GLY A 21 1.76 -8.92 29.70
CA GLY A 21 1.73 -9.75 30.92
C GLY A 21 0.75 -10.94 30.86
N THR A 22 1.30 -12.13 30.63
CA THR A 22 0.70 -13.49 30.53
C THR A 22 0.26 -14.11 31.89
N VAL A 23 -0.64 -15.11 31.90
CA VAL A 23 -0.41 -16.52 32.37
C VAL A 23 -1.70 -17.38 32.39
N LEU A 24 -1.46 -18.67 32.10
CA LEU A 24 -2.25 -19.89 31.83
C LEU A 24 -3.19 -20.46 32.93
N GLY A 25 -4.09 -21.36 32.46
CA GLY A 25 -4.68 -22.52 33.18
C GLY A 25 -6.18 -22.67 32.91
N THR A 26 -6.78 -23.75 32.39
CA THR A 26 -6.47 -25.19 32.39
C THR A 26 -7.31 -25.89 31.30
N ALA A 27 -6.79 -26.96 30.67
CA ALA A 27 -7.59 -27.96 29.95
C ALA A 27 -7.94 -29.10 30.92
N PRO A 28 -9.04 -29.85 30.70
CA PRO A 28 -8.79 -31.16 30.13
C PRO A 28 -9.89 -31.72 29.19
N ALA A 29 -9.46 -32.79 28.52
CA ALA A 29 -10.22 -33.94 28.02
C ALA A 29 -10.72 -33.89 26.56
N ALA A 30 -9.92 -34.54 25.72
CA ALA A 30 -10.32 -35.11 24.45
C ALA A 30 -11.53 -36.06 24.62
N LEU A 31 -12.53 -35.91 23.74
CA LEU A 31 -13.50 -36.93 23.43
C LEU A 31 -13.50 -37.15 21.90
N ALA A 32 -13.36 -38.43 21.56
CA ALA A 32 -13.21 -39.03 20.24
C ALA A 32 -13.96 -38.35 19.08
N ALA A 33 -13.27 -38.22 17.95
CA ALA A 33 -13.87 -37.94 16.65
C ALA A 33 -14.85 -39.08 16.25
N PRO A 34 -16.09 -38.78 15.85
CA PRO A 34 -16.95 -39.75 15.20
C PRO A 34 -16.50 -40.00 13.74
N PRO A 35 -16.86 -41.15 13.14
CA PRO A 35 -16.28 -41.60 11.88
C PRO A 35 -16.72 -40.73 10.71
N VAL A 36 -15.77 -40.45 9.81
CA VAL A 36 -16.00 -39.85 8.50
C VAL A 36 -16.87 -40.80 7.68
N ILE A 37 -18.10 -40.38 7.39
CA ILE A 37 -18.91 -41.01 6.33
C ILE A 37 -18.44 -40.41 5.01
N PRO A 38 -17.96 -41.21 4.04
CA PRO A 38 -17.58 -40.69 2.74
C PRO A 38 -18.84 -40.26 2.00
N ALA A 39 -18.97 -38.96 1.71
CA ALA A 39 -19.97 -38.46 0.78
C ALA A 39 -19.57 -38.94 -0.63
N THR A 40 -20.19 -40.03 -1.06
CA THR A 40 -20.21 -40.47 -2.46
C THR A 40 -20.69 -39.32 -3.34
N ALA A 41 -19.81 -38.83 -4.21
CA ALA A 41 -20.19 -38.00 -5.34
C ALA A 41 -21.21 -38.78 -6.20
N PRO A 42 -22.34 -38.18 -6.60
CA PRO A 42 -23.12 -38.77 -7.68
C PRO A 42 -22.34 -38.57 -8.98
N ASP A 43 -22.24 -39.66 -9.73
CA ASP A 43 -21.48 -39.82 -10.96
C ASP A 43 -21.65 -38.66 -11.94
N ALA A 44 -20.51 -38.12 -12.36
CA ALA A 44 -20.37 -37.44 -13.64
C ALA A 44 -20.59 -38.48 -14.74
N SER A 45 -21.74 -38.41 -15.41
CA SER A 45 -21.94 -39.06 -16.71
C SER A 45 -22.33 -38.01 -17.74
N ASP A 46 -21.77 -38.19 -18.92
CA ASP A 46 -21.68 -37.28 -20.06
C ASP A 46 -22.94 -36.51 -20.40
N ASP A 47 -22.78 -35.20 -20.63
CA ASP A 47 -23.46 -34.51 -21.73
C ASP A 47 -22.55 -33.38 -22.25
N THR A 48 -21.73 -33.72 -23.24
CA THR A 48 -20.99 -32.77 -24.07
C THR A 48 -21.83 -32.38 -25.27
N ALA A 49 -22.45 -31.19 -25.25
CA ALA A 49 -22.88 -30.50 -26.46
C ALA A 49 -23.13 -28.99 -26.21
N ALA A 50 -22.07 -28.19 -26.40
CA ALA A 50 -22.01 -26.77 -26.77
C ALA A 50 -22.99 -25.76 -26.10
N GLU A 51 -22.52 -24.99 -25.11
CA GLU A 51 -23.20 -23.75 -24.67
C GLU A 51 -22.19 -22.62 -24.41
N GLY A 52 -22.52 -21.41 -24.90
CA GLY A 52 -21.67 -20.21 -24.79
C GLY A 52 -21.48 -19.74 -23.34
N THR A 53 -20.47 -18.88 -23.13
CA THR A 53 -20.21 -18.26 -21.82
C THR A 53 -21.46 -17.57 -21.27
N ALA A 54 -21.87 -17.96 -20.07
CA ALA A 54 -23.00 -17.37 -19.35
C ALA A 54 -22.84 -15.84 -19.16
N PRO A 55 -23.96 -15.07 -19.18
CA PRO A 55 -23.91 -13.63 -18.99
C PRO A 55 -23.41 -13.24 -17.59
N ALA A 56 -22.64 -12.14 -17.51
CA ALA A 56 -22.20 -11.58 -16.24
C ALA A 56 -23.37 -10.88 -15.52
N VAL A 57 -23.66 -11.30 -14.29
CA VAL A 57 -24.71 -10.76 -13.42
C VAL A 57 -24.11 -10.46 -12.06
N HIS A 58 -24.46 -9.31 -11.48
CA HIS A 58 -24.00 -8.86 -10.15
C HIS A 58 -25.19 -8.39 -9.27
N PRO A 59 -25.28 -8.78 -7.99
CA PRO A 59 -24.47 -9.80 -7.34
C PRO A 59 -24.48 -11.15 -8.06
N ARG A 60 -23.34 -11.85 -8.06
CA ARG A 60 -23.13 -13.10 -8.78
C ARG A 60 -24.05 -14.19 -8.23
N PRO A 61 -24.93 -14.78 -9.06
CA PRO A 61 -25.83 -15.81 -8.59
C PRO A 61 -25.09 -17.05 -8.05
N GLN A 62 -25.72 -17.75 -7.12
CA GLN A 62 -25.24 -19.04 -6.61
C GLN A 62 -25.20 -20.11 -7.73
N SER A 63 -26.21 -20.10 -8.61
CA SER A 63 -26.27 -20.93 -9.82
C SER A 63 -26.91 -20.14 -10.96
N LEU A 64 -26.19 -20.07 -12.07
CA LEU A 64 -26.66 -19.52 -13.34
C LEU A 64 -26.07 -20.36 -14.47
N HIS A 65 -26.94 -20.87 -15.33
CA HIS A 65 -26.57 -21.62 -16.51
C HIS A 65 -27.19 -20.94 -17.74
N HIS A 66 -26.39 -20.75 -18.79
CA HIS A 66 -26.95 -20.44 -20.09
C HIS A 66 -27.82 -21.62 -20.53
N ARG A 67 -28.97 -21.36 -21.18
CA ARG A 67 -29.84 -22.43 -21.66
C ARG A 67 -30.65 -21.98 -22.86
N GLY A 68 -30.50 -22.69 -23.97
CA GLY A 68 -31.24 -22.42 -25.20
C GLY A 68 -30.83 -21.10 -25.86
N ALA A 69 -31.65 -20.62 -26.80
CA ALA A 69 -31.41 -19.35 -27.49
C ALA A 69 -31.95 -18.16 -26.68
N ASP A 70 -31.31 -17.00 -26.85
CA ASP A 70 -31.82 -15.73 -26.35
C ASP A 70 -33.23 -15.44 -26.88
N VAL A 71 -34.06 -14.85 -26.04
CA VAL A 71 -35.45 -14.50 -26.35
C VAL A 71 -35.51 -13.06 -26.88
N ALA A 72 -35.96 -12.89 -28.12
CA ALA A 72 -36.25 -11.58 -28.66
C ALA A 72 -37.45 -10.95 -27.93
N VAL A 73 -37.38 -9.65 -27.66
CA VAL A 73 -38.46 -8.89 -27.00
C VAL A 73 -39.33 -8.19 -28.07
N PRO A 74 -40.53 -8.71 -28.36
CA PRO A 74 -41.46 -8.11 -29.33
C PRO A 74 -42.07 -6.80 -28.81
N ASP A 75 -42.79 -6.07 -29.66
CA ASP A 75 -43.54 -4.86 -29.26
C ASP A 75 -44.69 -5.16 -28.29
N THR A 76 -45.19 -6.40 -28.28
CA THR A 76 -46.30 -6.85 -27.44
C THR A 76 -45.85 -7.95 -26.47
N ALA A 77 -46.10 -7.77 -25.18
CA ALA A 77 -45.87 -8.80 -24.16
C ALA A 77 -47.08 -8.96 -23.24
N THR A 78 -47.13 -10.08 -22.52
CA THR A 78 -48.14 -10.35 -21.48
C THR A 78 -47.44 -10.59 -20.14
N LEU A 79 -47.76 -9.81 -19.12
CA LEU A 79 -47.31 -10.01 -17.74
C LEU A 79 -48.42 -10.69 -16.93
N VAL A 80 -48.15 -11.91 -16.48
CA VAL A 80 -49.10 -12.72 -15.70
C VAL A 80 -48.59 -12.81 -14.26
N ALA A 81 -49.28 -12.10 -13.36
CA ALA A 81 -48.95 -12.08 -11.95
C ALA A 81 -49.71 -13.15 -11.17
N GLY A 82 -49.01 -13.90 -10.32
CA GLY A 82 -49.64 -14.82 -9.37
C GLY A 82 -50.40 -14.08 -8.26
N PRO A 83 -51.34 -14.74 -7.57
CA PRO A 83 -52.01 -14.16 -6.41
C PRO A 83 -50.99 -13.74 -5.34
N GLY A 84 -51.07 -12.49 -4.89
CA GLY A 84 -50.16 -11.94 -3.88
C GLY A 84 -48.73 -11.67 -4.37
N ALA A 85 -48.50 -11.64 -5.69
CA ALA A 85 -47.22 -11.23 -6.24
C ALA A 85 -46.84 -9.83 -5.76
N ASP A 86 -45.56 -9.66 -5.40
CA ASP A 86 -45.04 -8.40 -4.89
C ASP A 86 -45.23 -7.26 -5.91
N PRO A 87 -45.95 -6.17 -5.54
CA PRO A 87 -46.20 -5.06 -6.45
C PRO A 87 -44.92 -4.36 -6.93
N TYR A 88 -43.85 -4.31 -6.12
CA TYR A 88 -42.61 -3.64 -6.50
C TYR A 88 -41.79 -4.44 -7.51
N ALA A 89 -41.78 -5.76 -7.37
CA ALA A 89 -41.28 -6.64 -8.41
C ALA A 89 -42.06 -6.46 -9.71
N LEU A 90 -43.40 -6.38 -9.66
CA LEU A 90 -44.22 -6.16 -10.86
C LEU A 90 -43.91 -4.82 -11.53
N ASP A 91 -43.74 -3.74 -10.77
CA ASP A 91 -43.35 -2.43 -11.31
C ASP A 91 -41.96 -2.48 -11.96
N SER A 92 -41.01 -3.20 -11.34
CA SER A 92 -39.69 -3.44 -11.91
C SER A 92 -39.78 -4.21 -13.23
N LEU A 93 -40.60 -5.26 -13.31
CA LEU A 93 -40.81 -6.04 -14.53
C LEU A 93 -41.45 -5.19 -15.64
N ARG A 94 -42.44 -4.34 -15.31
CA ARG A 94 -43.02 -3.39 -16.27
C ARG A 94 -41.96 -2.43 -16.81
N ALA A 95 -41.09 -1.91 -15.96
CA ALA A 95 -40.01 -1.02 -16.35
C ALA A 95 -38.98 -1.73 -17.27
N ILE A 96 -38.60 -2.97 -16.93
CA ILE A 96 -37.68 -3.78 -17.74
C ILE A 96 -38.26 -4.03 -19.14
N LEU A 97 -39.52 -4.45 -19.23
CA LEU A 97 -40.18 -4.73 -20.50
C LEU A 97 -40.30 -3.48 -21.38
N ARG A 98 -40.71 -2.34 -20.79
CA ARG A 98 -40.76 -1.06 -21.52
C ARG A 98 -39.37 -0.61 -21.97
N GLY A 99 -38.36 -0.74 -21.12
CA GLY A 99 -36.96 -0.43 -21.46
C GLY A 99 -36.41 -1.31 -22.59
N ALA A 100 -36.89 -2.55 -22.70
CA ALA A 100 -36.57 -3.48 -23.79
C ALA A 100 -37.42 -3.27 -25.06
N GLY A 101 -38.28 -2.24 -25.10
CA GLY A 101 -39.03 -1.83 -26.29
C GLY A 101 -40.47 -2.37 -26.38
N VAL A 102 -41.03 -2.95 -25.33
CA VAL A 102 -42.46 -3.32 -25.30
C VAL A 102 -43.32 -2.05 -25.25
N THR A 103 -44.20 -1.88 -26.23
CA THR A 103 -45.13 -0.74 -26.33
C THR A 103 -46.54 -1.13 -25.87
N THR A 104 -46.92 -2.40 -26.04
CA THR A 104 -48.22 -2.95 -25.64
C THR A 104 -48.01 -4.05 -24.60
N LEU A 105 -48.42 -3.80 -23.35
CA LEU A 105 -48.33 -4.77 -22.26
C LEU A 105 -49.74 -5.22 -21.84
N HIS A 106 -50.03 -6.50 -22.01
CA HIS A 106 -51.27 -7.14 -21.54
C HIS A 106 -51.06 -7.72 -20.13
N GLU A 107 -52.11 -7.72 -19.32
CA GLU A 107 -52.12 -8.36 -17.99
C GLU A 107 -53.21 -9.46 -17.86
N ASP A 108 -53.91 -9.77 -18.96
CA ASP A 108 -54.95 -10.82 -19.00
C ASP A 108 -54.30 -12.21 -19.22
N PRO A 109 -54.42 -13.14 -18.25
CA PRO A 109 -53.86 -14.48 -18.37
C PRO A 109 -54.62 -15.42 -19.31
N ALA A 110 -55.86 -15.09 -19.73
CA ALA A 110 -56.71 -15.99 -20.53
C ALA A 110 -56.29 -16.07 -22.01
N GLU A 111 -55.76 -14.97 -22.57
CA GLU A 111 -55.32 -14.88 -23.96
C GLU A 111 -53.93 -14.23 -24.08
N PRO A 112 -52.85 -14.93 -23.67
CA PRO A 112 -51.50 -14.38 -23.71
C PRO A 112 -51.04 -14.11 -25.15
N ARG A 113 -50.48 -12.91 -25.38
CA ARG A 113 -49.94 -12.43 -26.66
C ARG A 113 -48.46 -12.11 -26.54
N GLY A 114 -47.71 -12.43 -27.59
CA GLY A 114 -46.27 -12.15 -27.69
C GLY A 114 -45.43 -12.90 -26.64
N LEU A 115 -44.43 -12.23 -26.08
CA LEU A 115 -43.61 -12.74 -24.97
C LEU A 115 -44.46 -12.82 -23.69
N VAL A 116 -44.41 -13.95 -22.98
CA VAL A 116 -45.16 -14.12 -21.72
C VAL A 116 -44.21 -14.09 -20.53
N VAL A 117 -44.49 -13.24 -19.56
CA VAL A 117 -43.75 -13.13 -18.30
C VAL A 117 -44.63 -13.61 -17.16
N TYR A 118 -44.31 -14.75 -16.56
CA TYR A 118 -44.98 -15.26 -15.36
C TYR A 118 -44.22 -14.82 -14.11
N ALA A 119 -44.90 -14.11 -13.21
CA ALA A 119 -44.34 -13.59 -11.97
C ALA A 119 -45.08 -14.16 -10.76
N GLY A 120 -44.49 -15.17 -10.11
CA GLY A 120 -45.04 -15.85 -8.94
C GLY A 120 -46.22 -16.79 -9.23
N GLY A 121 -46.57 -17.61 -8.24
CA GLY A 121 -47.72 -18.50 -8.28
C GLY A 121 -47.56 -19.77 -9.13
N ALA A 122 -48.65 -20.53 -9.26
CA ALA A 122 -48.63 -21.87 -9.85
C ALA A 122 -48.18 -21.89 -11.33
N GLN A 123 -48.55 -20.86 -12.10
CA GLN A 123 -48.20 -20.75 -13.51
C GLN A 123 -46.69 -20.49 -13.69
N ALA A 124 -46.12 -19.56 -12.92
CA ALA A 124 -44.67 -19.34 -12.90
C ALA A 124 -43.93 -20.62 -12.49
N GLY A 125 -44.40 -21.31 -11.45
CA GLY A 125 -43.83 -22.59 -11.02
C GLY A 125 -43.88 -23.68 -12.09
N SER A 126 -44.95 -23.75 -12.89
CA SER A 126 -45.06 -24.69 -14.01
C SER A 126 -44.10 -24.34 -15.16
N ALA A 127 -44.02 -23.06 -15.53
CA ALA A 127 -43.11 -22.59 -16.57
C ALA A 127 -41.64 -22.79 -16.17
N LEU A 128 -41.28 -22.48 -14.92
CA LEU A 128 -39.95 -22.73 -14.36
C LEU A 128 -39.55 -24.21 -14.45
N ARG A 129 -40.45 -25.13 -14.06
CA ARG A 129 -40.20 -26.58 -14.20
C ARG A 129 -40.02 -27.00 -15.66
N ALA A 130 -40.84 -26.48 -16.56
CA ALA A 130 -40.76 -26.80 -17.99
C ALA A 130 -39.45 -26.29 -18.63
N LEU A 131 -38.93 -25.17 -18.15
CA LEU A 131 -37.62 -24.62 -18.53
C LEU A 131 -36.45 -25.25 -17.75
N GLY A 132 -36.74 -26.24 -16.89
CA GLY A 132 -35.79 -27.02 -16.11
C GLY A 132 -35.10 -26.26 -14.97
N ALA A 133 -35.76 -25.25 -14.40
CA ALA A 133 -35.38 -24.68 -13.11
C ALA A 133 -35.81 -25.61 -11.97
N ALA A 134 -34.89 -25.90 -11.05
CA ALA A 134 -35.13 -26.78 -9.91
C ALA A 134 -36.25 -26.25 -8.97
N PRO A 135 -36.88 -27.09 -8.13
CA PRO A 135 -37.91 -26.67 -7.17
C PRO A 135 -37.45 -25.60 -6.15
N THR A 136 -38.40 -24.85 -5.59
CA THR A 136 -38.16 -23.81 -4.56
C THR A 136 -37.88 -24.36 -3.17
N GLY A 137 -38.19 -25.63 -2.89
CA GLY A 137 -38.36 -26.18 -1.54
C GLY A 137 -37.23 -25.90 -0.53
N ASP A 138 -36.00 -25.69 -1.01
CA ASP A 138 -34.82 -25.50 -0.17
C ASP A 138 -34.21 -24.08 -0.26
N LEU A 139 -34.95 -23.08 -0.77
CA LEU A 139 -34.47 -21.69 -0.85
C LEU A 139 -34.79 -20.91 0.44
N PRO A 140 -33.80 -20.20 1.03
CA PRO A 140 -34.06 -19.30 2.15
C PRO A 140 -34.83 -18.05 1.70
N SER A 141 -35.32 -17.26 2.67
CA SER A 141 -35.96 -15.97 2.41
C SER A 141 -35.06 -15.07 1.55
N GLY A 142 -35.65 -14.40 0.56
CA GLY A 142 -34.93 -13.60 -0.44
C GLY A 142 -34.33 -14.44 -1.59
N GLY A 143 -34.40 -15.76 -1.52
CA GLY A 143 -34.02 -16.65 -2.62
C GLY A 143 -35.04 -16.67 -3.75
N TYR A 144 -34.61 -17.01 -4.96
CA TYR A 144 -35.48 -17.01 -6.13
C TYR A 144 -35.02 -17.98 -7.22
N ARG A 145 -35.92 -18.15 -8.20
CA ARG A 145 -35.70 -18.87 -9.44
C ARG A 145 -36.11 -17.98 -10.60
N LEU A 146 -35.32 -18.02 -11.66
CA LEU A 146 -35.60 -17.32 -12.90
C LEU A 146 -35.23 -18.22 -14.08
N ALA A 147 -36.11 -18.32 -15.06
CA ALA A 147 -35.79 -18.94 -16.34
C ALA A 147 -36.28 -18.08 -17.50
N VAL A 148 -35.46 -17.99 -18.54
CA VAL A 148 -35.76 -17.31 -19.80
C VAL A 148 -35.52 -18.33 -20.92
N GLY A 149 -36.53 -18.56 -21.75
CA GLY A 149 -36.40 -19.50 -22.87
C GLY A 149 -37.72 -19.77 -23.56
N ARG A 150 -37.80 -20.88 -24.30
CA ARG A 150 -39.00 -21.27 -25.05
C ARG A 150 -39.65 -22.51 -24.44
N THR A 151 -40.95 -22.45 -24.16
CA THR A 151 -41.75 -23.58 -23.69
C THR A 151 -43.18 -23.51 -24.22
N GLY A 152 -43.80 -24.66 -24.50
CA GLY A 152 -45.14 -24.70 -25.11
C GLY A 152 -45.24 -23.95 -26.44
N GLY A 153 -44.14 -23.88 -27.20
CA GLY A 153 -44.06 -23.17 -28.49
C GLY A 153 -43.94 -21.65 -28.41
N ARG A 154 -43.82 -21.06 -27.20
CA ARG A 154 -43.78 -19.60 -26.97
C ARG A 154 -42.53 -19.19 -26.20
N ASP A 155 -42.13 -17.95 -26.38
CA ASP A 155 -41.04 -17.36 -25.61
C ASP A 155 -41.57 -16.90 -24.26
N VAL A 156 -40.89 -17.31 -23.19
CA VAL A 156 -41.35 -17.21 -21.80
C VAL A 156 -40.23 -16.73 -20.90
N VAL A 157 -40.58 -15.81 -19.99
CA VAL A 157 -39.83 -15.52 -18.77
C VAL A 157 -40.65 -16.02 -17.59
N ALA A 158 -40.05 -16.77 -16.68
CA ALA A 158 -40.71 -17.22 -15.47
C ALA A 158 -39.86 -16.86 -14.26
N LEU A 159 -40.49 -16.24 -13.25
CA LEU A 159 -39.86 -15.77 -12.02
C LEU A 159 -40.68 -16.25 -10.82
N ASP A 160 -40.02 -16.75 -9.79
CA ASP A 160 -40.66 -17.13 -8.52
C ASP A 160 -39.68 -16.96 -7.37
N GLY A 161 -40.17 -16.55 -6.20
CA GLY A 161 -39.34 -16.12 -5.07
C GLY A 161 -39.81 -16.71 -3.74
N ALA A 162 -38.86 -16.89 -2.81
CA ALA A 162 -39.10 -17.25 -1.43
C ALA A 162 -39.02 -16.01 -0.53
N GLY A 163 -39.96 -15.88 0.42
CA GLY A 163 -40.05 -14.71 1.30
C GLY A 163 -40.57 -13.44 0.61
N GLU A 164 -40.50 -12.30 1.30
CA GLU A 164 -41.05 -11.02 0.83
C GLU A 164 -40.22 -10.43 -0.33
N ASP A 165 -38.89 -10.67 -0.34
CA ASP A 165 -37.97 -10.00 -1.28
C ASP A 165 -37.59 -10.86 -2.49
N GLY A 166 -37.90 -12.17 -2.47
CA GLY A 166 -37.39 -13.12 -3.46
C GLY A 166 -37.80 -12.78 -4.89
N LEU A 167 -39.07 -12.42 -5.11
CA LEU A 167 -39.55 -12.06 -6.45
C LEU A 167 -38.91 -10.75 -6.95
N PHE A 168 -38.70 -9.78 -6.04
CA PHE A 168 -38.00 -8.54 -6.34
C PHE A 168 -36.55 -8.80 -6.76
N HIS A 169 -35.82 -9.64 -6.02
CA HIS A 169 -34.46 -10.04 -6.39
C HIS A 169 -34.39 -10.72 -7.76
N ALA A 170 -35.39 -11.54 -8.10
CA ALA A 170 -35.50 -12.17 -9.41
C ALA A 170 -35.64 -11.13 -10.54
N ALA A 171 -36.47 -10.11 -10.32
CA ALA A 171 -36.63 -9.00 -11.25
C ALA A 171 -35.32 -8.19 -11.41
N GLN A 172 -34.56 -7.97 -10.33
CA GLN A 172 -33.27 -7.26 -10.40
C GLN A 172 -32.20 -8.04 -11.17
N THR A 173 -32.27 -9.36 -11.19
CA THR A 173 -31.43 -10.19 -12.06
C THR A 173 -31.89 -10.14 -13.51
N LEU A 174 -33.21 -10.24 -13.77
CA LEU A 174 -33.76 -10.09 -15.13
C LEU A 174 -33.37 -8.75 -15.76
N ARG A 175 -33.34 -7.66 -14.98
CA ARG A 175 -32.90 -6.32 -15.41
C ARG A 175 -31.54 -6.35 -16.10
N GLN A 176 -30.61 -7.17 -15.62
CA GLN A 176 -29.25 -7.28 -16.16
C GLN A 176 -29.16 -8.23 -17.36
N LEU A 177 -30.09 -9.18 -17.44
CA LEU A 177 -30.20 -10.13 -18.56
C LEU A 177 -30.90 -9.51 -19.78
N ALA A 178 -31.54 -8.35 -19.62
CA ALA A 178 -32.10 -7.56 -20.70
C ALA A 178 -31.03 -6.71 -21.37
N THR A 179 -30.70 -7.02 -22.63
CA THR A 179 -29.74 -6.27 -23.44
C THR A 179 -30.40 -5.82 -24.74
N GLY A 180 -30.74 -4.53 -24.83
CA GLY A 180 -31.51 -4.00 -25.96
C GLY A 180 -32.89 -4.65 -26.06
N ARG A 181 -33.25 -5.17 -27.23
CA ARG A 181 -34.52 -5.89 -27.47
C ARG A 181 -34.37 -7.41 -27.32
N SER A 182 -33.52 -7.87 -26.42
CA SER A 182 -33.22 -9.30 -26.20
C SER A 182 -33.06 -9.61 -24.72
N LEU A 183 -33.54 -10.78 -24.31
CA LEU A 183 -33.37 -11.35 -22.97
C LEU A 183 -32.49 -12.60 -23.08
N ARG A 184 -31.44 -12.69 -22.26
CA ARG A 184 -30.52 -13.83 -22.31
C ARG A 184 -31.19 -15.13 -21.87
N GLY A 185 -31.04 -16.19 -22.67
CA GLY A 185 -31.58 -17.52 -22.38
C GLY A 185 -30.82 -18.18 -21.22
N VAL A 186 -31.45 -18.26 -20.05
CA VAL A 186 -30.78 -18.74 -18.82
C VAL A 186 -31.73 -19.49 -17.91
N VAL A 187 -31.14 -20.29 -17.01
CA VAL A 187 -31.78 -20.82 -15.81
C VAL A 187 -30.95 -20.39 -14.59
N VAL A 188 -31.62 -19.77 -13.63
CA VAL A 188 -31.04 -19.23 -12.40
C VAL A 188 -31.75 -19.81 -11.19
N ARG A 189 -30.95 -20.24 -10.22
CA ARG A 189 -31.40 -20.56 -8.86
C ARG A 189 -30.45 -19.85 -7.90
N ASP A 190 -30.98 -18.94 -7.09
CA ASP A 190 -30.13 -17.97 -6.41
C ASP A 190 -30.69 -17.55 -5.04
N TRP A 191 -29.81 -17.17 -4.12
CA TRP A 191 -30.13 -16.76 -2.75
C TRP A 191 -28.95 -16.01 -2.10
N PRO A 192 -29.23 -15.11 -1.14
CA PRO A 192 -28.17 -14.37 -0.44
C PRO A 192 -27.45 -15.25 0.59
N ALA A 193 -26.14 -15.06 0.73
CA ALA A 193 -25.34 -15.65 1.81
C ALA A 193 -25.49 -14.87 3.13
N ALA A 194 -25.42 -13.54 3.08
CA ALA A 194 -25.74 -12.67 4.22
C ALA A 194 -27.24 -12.31 4.19
N ALA A 195 -27.97 -12.67 5.26
CA ALA A 195 -29.41 -12.38 5.38
C ALA A 195 -29.69 -10.88 5.47
N THR A 196 -28.89 -10.16 6.26
CA THR A 196 -28.91 -8.69 6.33
C THR A 196 -27.64 -8.16 5.67
N ARG A 197 -27.79 -7.27 4.67
CA ARG A 197 -26.66 -6.66 3.98
C ARG A 197 -26.99 -5.27 3.46
N GLY A 198 -26.07 -4.34 3.63
CA GLY A 198 -26.34 -2.98 3.23
C GLY A 198 -25.30 -1.96 3.64
N VAL A 199 -25.78 -0.73 3.84
CA VAL A 199 -24.93 0.45 3.96
C VAL A 199 -25.26 1.21 5.24
N ALA A 200 -24.22 1.71 5.90
CA ALA A 200 -24.31 2.69 6.96
C ALA A 200 -23.80 4.06 6.48
N GLU A 201 -24.65 5.09 6.55
CA GLU A 201 -24.23 6.48 6.46
C GLU A 201 -23.62 6.87 7.81
N SER A 202 -22.43 6.34 8.17
CA SER A 202 -21.86 6.43 9.53
C SER A 202 -20.48 7.09 9.58
N PHE A 203 -20.28 8.14 8.78
CA PHE A 203 -19.06 8.94 8.73
C PHE A 203 -19.22 10.27 9.48
N TYR A 204 -18.11 10.88 9.87
CA TYR A 204 -18.05 12.27 10.34
C TYR A 204 -18.04 13.26 9.16
N GLY A 205 -18.64 14.44 9.36
CA GLY A 205 -18.79 15.48 8.32
C GLY A 205 -20.22 15.63 7.80
N GLU A 206 -20.37 16.48 6.77
CA GLU A 206 -21.69 16.87 6.24
C GLU A 206 -22.54 15.65 5.82
N PRO A 207 -23.72 15.45 6.44
CA PRO A 207 -24.60 14.33 6.10
C PRO A 207 -25.11 14.42 4.66
N TRP A 208 -25.46 13.28 4.07
CA TRP A 208 -26.01 13.27 2.70
C TRP A 208 -27.32 14.06 2.58
N THR A 209 -27.52 14.66 1.42
CA THR A 209 -28.77 15.35 1.10
C THR A 209 -29.92 14.35 0.90
N ARG A 210 -31.15 14.86 0.91
CA ARG A 210 -32.34 14.04 0.63
C ARG A 210 -32.23 13.30 -0.70
N GLU A 211 -31.87 14.01 -1.76
CA GLU A 211 -31.79 13.48 -3.13
C GLU A 211 -30.73 12.38 -3.22
N GLN A 212 -29.58 12.59 -2.58
CA GLN A 212 -28.51 11.60 -2.51
C GLN A 212 -28.96 10.31 -1.81
N ARG A 213 -29.68 10.42 -0.68
CA ARG A 213 -30.22 9.26 0.05
C ARG A 213 -31.27 8.51 -0.75
N LEU A 214 -32.18 9.21 -1.44
CA LEU A 214 -33.17 8.56 -2.31
C LEU A 214 -32.50 7.79 -3.45
N ALA A 215 -31.52 8.39 -4.12
CA ALA A 215 -30.75 7.73 -5.17
C ALA A 215 -29.91 6.56 -4.62
N GLN A 216 -29.46 6.65 -3.36
CA GLN A 216 -28.78 5.53 -2.71
C GLN A 216 -29.71 4.36 -2.45
N LEU A 217 -30.96 4.58 -2.03
CA LEU A 217 -31.94 3.50 -1.86
C LEU A 217 -32.26 2.77 -3.18
N ASP A 218 -32.34 3.50 -4.29
CA ASP A 218 -32.49 2.90 -5.63
C ASP A 218 -31.27 2.02 -5.97
N PHE A 219 -30.08 2.49 -5.60
CA PHE A 219 -28.84 1.71 -5.76
C PHE A 219 -28.83 0.46 -4.87
N LEU A 220 -29.29 0.54 -3.62
CA LEU A 220 -29.39 -0.61 -2.73
C LEU A 220 -30.33 -1.67 -3.32
N GLY A 221 -31.55 -1.29 -3.70
CA GLY A 221 -32.53 -2.23 -4.27
C GLY A 221 -31.99 -2.92 -5.53
N ARG A 222 -31.38 -2.17 -6.46
CA ARG A 222 -30.87 -2.73 -7.72
C ARG A 222 -29.62 -3.60 -7.58
N THR A 223 -28.88 -3.44 -6.47
CA THR A 223 -27.76 -4.31 -6.04
C THR A 223 -28.18 -5.32 -4.97
N LYS A 224 -29.50 -5.46 -4.76
CA LYS A 224 -30.19 -6.34 -3.83
C LYS A 224 -29.93 -6.04 -2.34
N GLN A 225 -29.25 -4.98 -1.96
CA GLN A 225 -29.02 -4.61 -0.54
C GLN A 225 -30.33 -4.29 0.18
N ASN A 226 -30.50 -4.76 1.42
CA ASN A 226 -31.77 -4.73 2.15
C ASN A 226 -31.72 -3.96 3.48
N ARG A 227 -30.61 -3.31 3.80
CA ARG A 227 -30.48 -2.48 5.01
C ARG A 227 -29.84 -1.12 4.71
N TYR A 228 -30.46 -0.05 5.19
CA TYR A 228 -29.87 1.28 5.21
C TYR A 228 -29.87 1.81 6.64
N LEU A 229 -28.69 2.04 7.22
CA LEU A 229 -28.53 2.62 8.55
C LEU A 229 -28.25 4.12 8.41
N TYR A 230 -29.23 4.94 8.82
CA TYR A 230 -29.05 6.37 9.00
C TYR A 230 -28.24 6.60 10.29
N ALA A 231 -26.95 6.90 10.15
CA ALA A 231 -26.04 7.14 11.25
C ALA A 231 -25.05 8.32 11.07
N PRO A 232 -25.42 9.44 10.42
CA PRO A 232 -24.45 10.50 10.12
C PRO A 232 -23.88 11.15 11.39
N GLY A 233 -22.55 11.27 11.44
CA GLY A 233 -21.77 11.69 12.60
C GLY A 233 -21.90 13.17 12.98
N ASP A 234 -22.55 14.00 12.16
CA ASP A 234 -22.76 15.44 12.45
C ASP A 234 -24.26 15.78 12.59
N ASP A 235 -25.15 14.79 12.72
CA ASP A 235 -26.58 15.05 12.98
C ASP A 235 -26.85 15.32 14.48
N PRO A 236 -27.16 16.57 14.87
CA PRO A 236 -27.32 16.94 16.27
C PRO A 236 -28.52 16.27 16.94
N TYR A 237 -29.54 15.87 16.18
CA TYR A 237 -30.74 15.20 16.70
C TYR A 237 -30.53 13.71 16.99
N ARG A 238 -29.32 13.20 16.74
CA ARG A 238 -28.83 11.89 17.19
C ARG A 238 -27.85 11.99 18.35
N GLN A 239 -27.30 13.18 18.58
CA GLN A 239 -26.26 13.45 19.57
C GLN A 239 -26.80 14.44 20.60
N GLU A 240 -26.25 15.63 20.75
CA GLU A 240 -26.51 16.56 21.84
C GLU A 240 -27.97 17.02 21.94
N ARG A 241 -28.74 16.99 20.85
CA ARG A 241 -30.18 17.32 20.79
C ARG A 241 -31.06 16.09 20.63
N TRP A 242 -30.59 14.89 21.00
CA TRP A 242 -31.29 13.63 20.78
C TRP A 242 -32.71 13.58 21.40
N ARG A 243 -32.93 14.30 22.52
CA ARG A 243 -34.23 14.40 23.20
C ARG A 243 -35.29 15.15 22.39
N GLU A 244 -34.87 16.03 21.48
CA GLU A 244 -35.76 16.85 20.69
C GLU A 244 -36.30 16.08 19.46
N PRO A 245 -37.55 16.33 19.03
CA PRO A 245 -38.03 15.80 17.77
C PRO A 245 -37.30 16.44 16.59
N TYR A 246 -37.09 15.68 15.51
CA TYR A 246 -36.59 16.24 14.26
C TYR A 246 -37.52 17.36 13.73
N PRO A 247 -37.01 18.41 13.06
CA PRO A 247 -37.83 19.46 12.45
C PRO A 247 -38.85 18.92 11.45
N ALA A 248 -39.95 19.65 11.23
CA ALA A 248 -41.05 19.19 10.37
C ALA A 248 -40.62 18.83 8.94
N ALA A 249 -39.73 19.64 8.34
CA ALA A 249 -39.17 19.37 7.02
C ALA A 249 -38.41 18.03 7.00
N ARG A 250 -37.47 17.82 7.93
CA ARG A 250 -36.72 16.56 8.06
C ARG A 250 -37.63 15.35 8.28
N ARG A 251 -38.71 15.50 9.06
CA ARG A 251 -39.70 14.42 9.23
C ARG A 251 -40.43 14.09 7.92
N ALA A 252 -40.70 15.08 7.06
CA ALA A 252 -41.27 14.82 5.73
C ALA A 252 -40.28 14.07 4.84
N GLU A 253 -39.00 14.47 4.86
CA GLU A 253 -37.91 13.78 4.15
C GLU A 253 -37.78 12.31 4.58
N PHE A 254 -37.88 12.03 5.89
CA PHE A 254 -37.81 10.64 6.39
C PHE A 254 -38.99 9.78 5.94
N ARG A 255 -40.20 10.34 5.84
CA ARG A 255 -41.34 9.59 5.29
C ARG A 255 -41.14 9.27 3.82
N GLU A 256 -40.64 10.22 3.04
CA GLU A 256 -40.29 10.00 1.64
C GLU A 256 -39.21 8.93 1.50
N LEU A 257 -38.19 8.97 2.35
CA LEU A 257 -37.15 7.96 2.43
C LEU A 257 -37.74 6.58 2.74
N ALA A 258 -38.67 6.48 3.68
CA ALA A 258 -39.32 5.22 4.05
C ALA A 258 -40.16 4.63 2.91
N GLU A 259 -40.92 5.48 2.22
CA GLU A 259 -41.67 5.04 1.04
C GLU A 259 -40.74 4.52 -0.06
N ARG A 260 -39.62 5.21 -0.29
CA ARG A 260 -38.63 4.78 -1.28
C ARG A 260 -37.89 3.50 -0.87
N ALA A 261 -37.60 3.34 0.41
CA ALA A 261 -36.89 2.18 0.93
C ALA A 261 -37.75 0.93 0.80
N ARG A 262 -39.03 1.02 1.15
CA ARG A 262 -40.02 -0.06 0.95
C ARG A 262 -40.14 -0.46 -0.51
N ALA A 263 -40.17 0.50 -1.43
CA ALA A 263 -40.22 0.20 -2.87
C ALA A 263 -38.97 -0.52 -3.41
N ASN A 264 -37.86 -0.46 -2.67
CA ASN A 264 -36.59 -1.10 -3.01
C ASN A 264 -36.26 -2.31 -2.13
N HIS A 265 -37.22 -2.79 -1.30
CA HIS A 265 -37.00 -3.85 -0.31
C HIS A 265 -35.82 -3.57 0.64
N VAL A 266 -35.66 -2.29 1.02
CA VAL A 266 -34.67 -1.82 1.99
C VAL A 266 -35.35 -1.54 3.32
N THR A 267 -34.89 -2.19 4.38
CA THR A 267 -35.25 -1.83 5.74
C THR A 267 -34.51 -0.58 6.18
N LEU A 268 -35.23 0.48 6.52
CA LEU A 268 -34.64 1.66 7.14
C LEU A 268 -34.33 1.41 8.62
N ALA A 269 -33.07 1.63 8.97
CA ALA A 269 -32.57 1.64 10.32
C ALA A 269 -32.14 3.05 10.75
N TRP A 270 -32.35 3.38 12.02
CA TRP A 270 -31.93 4.63 12.62
C TRP A 270 -31.03 4.35 13.81
N ALA A 271 -29.85 4.95 13.82
CA ALA A 271 -28.97 4.90 14.97
C ALA A 271 -29.18 6.12 15.87
N LEU A 272 -28.99 5.96 17.17
CA LEU A 272 -28.88 7.04 18.14
C LEU A 272 -27.52 6.97 18.82
N SER A 273 -26.83 8.09 18.99
CA SER A 273 -25.53 8.18 19.67
C SER A 273 -25.63 9.15 20.85
N PRO A 274 -26.36 8.79 21.93
CA PRO A 274 -26.73 9.74 22.96
C PRO A 274 -25.63 9.90 24.03
N GLY A 275 -24.57 9.08 23.99
CA GLY A 275 -23.65 8.82 25.12
C GLY A 275 -23.05 10.08 25.76
N GLN A 276 -22.66 11.08 24.98
CA GLN A 276 -22.06 12.33 25.50
C GLN A 276 -23.07 13.27 26.17
N ALA A 277 -24.37 13.01 26.04
CA ALA A 277 -25.46 13.84 26.55
C ALA A 277 -26.52 13.04 27.33
N LEU A 278 -26.30 11.75 27.60
CA LEU A 278 -27.21 10.84 28.28
C LEU A 278 -26.79 10.66 29.75
N CYS A 279 -27.76 10.70 30.65
CA CYS A 279 -27.62 10.18 32.01
C CYS A 279 -28.27 8.79 32.04
N PHE A 280 -27.47 7.72 32.12
CA PHE A 280 -27.92 6.33 31.94
C PHE A 280 -29.00 5.92 32.97
N SER A 281 -28.81 6.37 34.21
CA SER A 281 -29.68 6.13 35.36
C SER A 281 -30.95 7.00 35.36
N SER A 282 -31.04 8.04 34.52
CA SER A 282 -32.14 9.00 34.54
C SER A 282 -33.45 8.40 33.98
N PRO A 283 -34.53 8.34 34.79
CA PRO A 283 -35.84 7.90 34.30
C PRO A 283 -36.43 8.85 33.25
N GLU A 284 -36.07 10.14 33.30
CA GLU A 284 -36.53 11.12 32.33
C GLU A 284 -35.89 10.91 30.96
N ASP A 285 -34.58 10.68 30.93
CA ASP A 285 -33.85 10.36 29.71
C ASP A 285 -34.35 9.05 29.12
N ARG A 286 -34.55 8.02 29.95
CA ARG A 286 -35.15 6.76 29.49
C ARG A 286 -36.49 7.01 28.80
N ARG A 287 -37.39 7.79 29.41
CA ARG A 287 -38.67 8.12 28.77
C ARG A 287 -38.49 8.93 27.49
N ALA A 288 -37.52 9.85 27.43
CA ALA A 288 -37.23 10.62 26.22
C ALA A 288 -36.72 9.71 25.08
N LEU A 289 -35.89 8.73 25.40
CA LEU A 289 -35.34 7.76 24.45
C LEU A 289 -36.46 6.94 23.81
N LEU A 290 -37.32 6.36 24.65
CA LEU A 290 -38.44 5.53 24.18
C LEU A 290 -39.42 6.34 23.32
N ARG A 291 -39.74 7.58 23.72
CA ARG A 291 -40.59 8.48 22.90
C ARG A 291 -39.94 8.84 21.57
N LYS A 292 -38.62 9.05 21.55
CA LYS A 292 -37.88 9.35 20.31
C LYS A 292 -37.91 8.14 19.38
N ALA A 293 -37.73 6.92 19.90
CA ALA A 293 -37.84 5.69 19.12
C ALA A 293 -39.24 5.53 18.51
N ASP A 294 -40.31 5.73 19.30
CA ASP A 294 -41.70 5.71 18.80
C ASP A 294 -41.92 6.74 17.68
N ALA A 295 -41.36 7.95 17.85
CA ALA A 295 -41.47 9.00 16.83
C ALA A 295 -40.77 8.57 15.52
N MET A 296 -39.59 7.94 15.61
CA MET A 296 -38.89 7.43 14.42
C MET A 296 -39.61 6.24 13.79
N TRP A 297 -40.24 5.38 14.59
CA TRP A 297 -41.10 4.29 14.08
C TRP A 297 -42.24 4.83 13.21
N VAL A 298 -42.93 5.88 13.68
CA VAL A 298 -44.00 6.57 12.93
C VAL A 298 -43.50 7.18 11.62
N LEU A 299 -42.21 7.54 11.53
CA LEU A 299 -41.61 8.05 10.29
C LEU A 299 -41.20 6.94 9.31
N GLY A 300 -41.33 5.67 9.68
CA GLY A 300 -41.12 4.53 8.80
C GLY A 300 -39.85 3.71 9.07
N PHE A 301 -39.06 4.07 10.09
CA PHE A 301 -37.93 3.25 10.54
C PHE A 301 -38.43 1.96 11.21
N ARG A 302 -37.75 0.84 10.94
CA ARG A 302 -38.14 -0.50 11.44
C ARG A 302 -37.03 -1.23 12.17
N ALA A 303 -35.83 -0.65 12.17
CA ALA A 303 -34.69 -1.13 12.90
C ALA A 303 -33.98 0.01 13.62
N PHE A 304 -33.38 -0.29 14.76
CA PHE A 304 -32.81 0.70 15.66
C PHE A 304 -31.40 0.27 16.07
N GLN A 305 -30.52 1.25 16.27
CA GLN A 305 -29.20 1.02 16.83
C GLN A 305 -28.90 2.04 17.92
N LEU A 306 -28.33 1.59 19.05
CA LEU A 306 -27.69 2.47 20.02
C LEU A 306 -26.18 2.46 19.81
N GLN A 307 -25.55 3.63 19.80
CA GLN A 307 -24.11 3.80 19.62
C GLN A 307 -23.50 4.47 20.84
N PHE A 308 -22.49 3.81 21.41
CA PHE A 308 -21.66 4.33 22.51
C PHE A 308 -20.18 4.37 22.12
N GLN A 309 -19.93 4.73 20.86
CA GLN A 309 -18.59 5.05 20.36
C GLN A 309 -18.05 6.29 21.07
N ASP A 310 -16.75 6.30 21.35
CA ASP A 310 -16.03 7.42 21.97
C ASP A 310 -16.61 7.87 23.33
N VAL A 311 -17.16 6.92 24.11
CA VAL A 311 -17.64 7.13 25.48
C VAL A 311 -16.63 6.59 26.50
N SER A 312 -16.44 7.28 27.62
CA SER A 312 -15.52 6.87 28.69
C SER A 312 -16.08 5.72 29.53
N TYR A 313 -15.20 4.88 30.08
CA TYR A 313 -15.59 3.86 31.08
C TYR A 313 -15.82 4.45 32.47
N SER A 314 -15.30 5.64 32.70
CA SER A 314 -15.08 6.17 34.05
C SER A 314 -15.56 7.60 34.23
N GLU A 315 -15.70 8.33 33.13
CA GLU A 315 -16.21 9.70 33.14
C GLU A 315 -17.70 9.67 32.81
N TRP A 316 -18.51 9.80 33.85
CA TRP A 316 -19.97 9.87 33.74
C TRP A 316 -20.43 11.28 33.41
N HIS A 317 -21.50 11.40 32.63
CA HIS A 317 -22.06 12.70 32.30
C HIS A 317 -22.86 13.31 33.46
N CYS A 318 -23.47 12.48 34.31
CA CYS A 318 -24.17 12.89 35.51
C CYS A 318 -23.65 12.12 36.73
N ASP A 319 -23.62 12.77 37.89
CA ASP A 319 -23.10 12.18 39.14
C ASP A 319 -23.89 10.92 39.56
N ALA A 320 -25.19 10.87 39.24
CA ALA A 320 -26.06 9.74 39.57
C ALA A 320 -25.68 8.42 38.88
N ASP A 321 -25.00 8.47 37.73
CA ASP A 321 -24.56 7.26 37.04
C ASP A 321 -23.42 6.57 37.78
N ALA A 322 -22.51 7.33 38.39
CA ALA A 322 -21.45 6.79 39.23
C ALA A 322 -22.03 6.04 40.44
N ASP A 323 -23.06 6.62 41.09
CA ASP A 323 -23.75 6.01 42.21
C ASP A 323 -24.52 4.74 41.80
N ALA A 324 -25.08 4.71 40.57
CA ALA A 324 -25.90 3.61 40.09
C ALA A 324 -25.08 2.41 39.56
N TYR A 325 -24.00 2.66 38.82
CA TYR A 325 -23.28 1.61 38.09
C TYR A 325 -21.84 1.38 38.58
N GLY A 326 -21.25 2.36 39.27
CA GLY A 326 -19.86 2.35 39.72
C GLY A 326 -18.91 3.03 38.73
N ASP A 327 -17.67 2.54 38.67
CA ASP A 327 -16.62 3.03 37.78
C ASP A 327 -15.97 1.84 37.05
N GLY A 328 -15.46 2.07 35.84
CA GLY A 328 -14.68 1.12 35.06
C GLY A 328 -15.48 0.35 33.99
N PRO A 329 -14.80 -0.51 33.23
CA PRO A 329 -15.36 -1.15 32.04
C PRO A 329 -16.61 -1.99 32.32
N GLU A 330 -16.67 -2.73 33.43
CA GLU A 330 -17.85 -3.50 33.79
C GLU A 330 -19.05 -2.60 34.18
N ALA A 331 -18.80 -1.45 34.81
CA ALA A 331 -19.85 -0.48 35.13
C ALA A 331 -20.45 0.12 33.85
N ALA A 332 -19.60 0.54 32.92
CA ALA A 332 -20.01 1.04 31.61
C ALA A 332 -20.81 -0.01 30.81
N ALA A 333 -20.39 -1.28 30.83
CA ALA A 333 -21.11 -2.37 30.18
C ALA A 333 -22.53 -2.54 30.75
N ARG A 334 -22.70 -2.53 32.07
CA ARG A 334 -24.02 -2.59 32.73
C ARG A 334 -24.91 -1.40 32.38
N ALA A 335 -24.34 -0.19 32.36
CA ALA A 335 -25.08 1.03 32.03
C ALA A 335 -25.61 0.98 30.58
N GLN A 336 -24.75 0.58 29.63
CA GLN A 336 -25.13 0.46 28.22
C GLN A 336 -26.18 -0.63 27.99
N ALA A 337 -26.03 -1.79 28.64
CA ALA A 337 -26.99 -2.87 28.57
C ALA A 337 -28.37 -2.47 29.11
N ASP A 338 -28.43 -1.82 30.27
CA ASP A 338 -29.71 -1.40 30.87
C ASP A 338 -30.51 -0.46 29.94
N VAL A 339 -29.83 0.48 29.27
CA VAL A 339 -30.48 1.37 28.29
C VAL A 339 -30.90 0.60 27.03
N ALA A 340 -30.06 -0.30 26.53
CA ALA A 340 -30.35 -1.12 25.35
C ALA A 340 -31.53 -2.07 25.59
N ASP A 341 -31.53 -2.79 26.70
CA ASP A 341 -32.57 -3.75 27.08
C ASP A 341 -33.93 -3.07 27.25
N ALA A 342 -33.96 -1.89 27.87
CA ALA A 342 -35.20 -1.13 28.00
C ALA A 342 -35.77 -0.67 26.65
N LEU A 343 -34.90 -0.28 25.71
CA LEU A 343 -35.33 0.06 24.35
C LEU A 343 -35.80 -1.18 23.58
N ALA A 344 -35.06 -2.29 23.66
CA ALA A 344 -35.39 -3.55 23.01
C ALA A 344 -36.76 -4.07 23.49
N ALA A 345 -36.98 -4.10 24.81
CA ALA A 345 -38.24 -4.51 25.41
C ALA A 345 -39.41 -3.63 24.97
N HIS A 346 -39.23 -2.30 24.98
CA HIS A 346 -40.27 -1.36 24.55
C HIS A 346 -40.65 -1.53 23.07
N LEU A 347 -39.65 -1.72 22.19
CA LEU A 347 -39.90 -1.98 20.77
C LEU A 347 -40.63 -3.31 20.55
N ALA A 348 -40.23 -4.37 21.25
CA ALA A 348 -40.85 -5.70 21.16
C ALA A 348 -42.29 -5.71 21.70
N GLU A 349 -42.59 -4.96 22.76
CA GLU A 349 -43.94 -4.85 23.33
C GLU A 349 -44.90 -4.11 22.39
N ARG A 350 -44.44 -3.01 21.77
CA ARG A 350 -45.31 -2.12 20.99
C ARG A 350 -45.49 -2.52 19.53
N HIS A 351 -44.53 -3.24 18.96
CA HIS A 351 -44.48 -3.44 17.52
C HIS A 351 -44.33 -4.91 17.15
N ARG A 352 -45.27 -5.41 16.33
CA ARG A 352 -45.16 -6.74 15.74
C ARG A 352 -44.09 -6.73 14.65
N ALA A 353 -43.29 -7.79 14.56
CA ALA A 353 -42.22 -7.95 13.57
C ALA A 353 -41.12 -6.86 13.62
N VAL A 354 -40.76 -6.40 14.84
CA VAL A 354 -39.59 -5.54 15.02
C VAL A 354 -38.31 -6.32 14.67
N VAL A 355 -37.39 -5.67 13.96
CA VAL A 355 -36.02 -6.17 13.82
C VAL A 355 -35.33 -6.05 15.19
N PRO A 356 -34.52 -7.04 15.59
CA PRO A 356 -33.67 -6.93 16.77
C PRO A 356 -32.97 -5.57 16.90
N LEU A 357 -32.94 -5.02 18.12
CA LEU A 357 -32.13 -3.84 18.41
C LEU A 357 -30.66 -4.22 18.19
N SER A 358 -29.88 -3.31 17.59
CA SER A 358 -28.43 -3.45 17.58
C SER A 358 -27.76 -2.47 18.55
N LEU A 359 -26.67 -2.88 19.17
CA LEU A 359 -25.85 -2.08 20.07
C LEU A 359 -24.43 -2.01 19.48
N LEU A 360 -23.94 -0.81 19.17
CA LEU A 360 -22.53 -0.54 18.94
C LEU A 360 -21.92 -0.08 20.28
N PRO A 361 -21.27 -0.99 21.03
CA PRO A 361 -20.77 -0.67 22.37
C PRO A 361 -19.52 0.19 22.28
N THR A 362 -19.01 0.64 23.43
CA THR A 362 -17.70 1.33 23.50
C THR A 362 -16.56 0.44 22.98
N GLU A 363 -16.59 -0.86 23.26
CA GLU A 363 -15.63 -1.84 22.73
C GLU A 363 -16.09 -2.46 21.40
N TYR A 364 -16.22 -1.63 20.38
CA TYR A 364 -16.67 -2.03 19.04
C TYR A 364 -15.55 -2.56 18.11
N TYR A 365 -14.28 -2.49 18.52
CA TYR A 365 -13.12 -2.89 17.71
C TYR A 365 -12.00 -3.49 18.57
N GLN A 366 -12.04 -4.78 18.85
CA GLN A 366 -10.99 -5.45 19.63
C GLN A 366 -11.07 -6.94 19.35
N ASP A 367 -9.95 -7.63 19.57
CA ASP A 367 -9.91 -9.09 19.66
C ASP A 367 -10.18 -9.56 21.09
N GLY A 368 -10.72 -10.76 21.22
CA GLY A 368 -10.87 -11.46 22.49
C GLY A 368 -11.88 -10.85 23.48
N ALA A 369 -11.80 -11.38 24.71
CA ALA A 369 -12.70 -11.08 25.81
C ALA A 369 -12.03 -10.16 26.84
N THR A 370 -12.57 -8.95 26.99
CA THR A 370 -12.16 -7.95 27.99
C THR A 370 -13.10 -7.99 29.21
N GLY A 371 -12.80 -7.20 30.26
CA GLY A 371 -13.74 -6.99 31.37
C GLY A 371 -15.09 -6.45 30.91
N PHE A 372 -15.07 -5.41 30.07
CA PHE A 372 -16.26 -4.81 29.46
C PHE A 372 -17.07 -5.85 28.67
N ARG A 373 -16.44 -6.59 27.75
CA ARG A 373 -17.15 -7.53 26.86
C ARG A 373 -17.73 -8.72 27.60
N ARG A 374 -17.00 -9.27 28.58
CA ARG A 374 -17.51 -10.37 29.43
C ARG A 374 -18.72 -9.91 30.23
N GLU A 375 -18.68 -8.71 30.79
CA GLU A 375 -19.81 -8.18 31.53
C GLU A 375 -20.98 -7.88 30.60
N LEU A 376 -20.76 -7.25 29.44
CA LEU A 376 -21.80 -6.98 28.44
C LEU A 376 -22.47 -8.28 27.98
N ALA A 377 -21.69 -9.31 27.65
CA ALA A 377 -22.19 -10.64 27.30
C ALA A 377 -23.09 -11.25 28.38
N ARG A 378 -22.76 -11.01 29.66
CA ARG A 378 -23.48 -11.54 30.81
C ARG A 378 -24.81 -10.82 31.08
N VAL A 379 -24.87 -9.51 30.84
CA VAL A 379 -25.98 -8.66 31.31
C VAL A 379 -26.92 -8.16 30.22
N LEU A 380 -26.47 -8.06 28.97
CA LEU A 380 -27.29 -7.62 27.83
C LEU A 380 -28.31 -8.71 27.45
N ASP A 381 -29.53 -8.30 27.07
CA ASP A 381 -30.57 -9.21 26.59
C ASP A 381 -30.09 -10.03 25.37
N PRO A 382 -30.26 -11.37 25.35
CA PRO A 382 -29.76 -12.26 24.30
C PRO A 382 -30.38 -12.02 22.92
N GLY A 383 -31.48 -11.26 22.84
CA GLY A 383 -32.12 -10.84 21.60
C GLY A 383 -31.50 -9.58 20.98
N VAL A 384 -30.59 -8.89 21.65
CA VAL A 384 -29.89 -7.70 21.13
C VAL A 384 -28.70 -8.11 20.28
N GLU A 385 -28.57 -7.55 19.08
CA GLU A 385 -27.41 -7.73 18.23
C GLU A 385 -26.27 -6.82 18.69
N VAL A 386 -25.02 -7.30 18.65
CA VAL A 386 -23.85 -6.47 18.95
C VAL A 386 -23.11 -6.12 17.66
N ALA A 387 -22.97 -4.83 17.40
CA ALA A 387 -22.23 -4.32 16.26
C ALA A 387 -20.72 -4.32 16.53
N TRP A 388 -19.94 -4.75 15.53
CA TRP A 388 -18.50 -4.93 15.62
C TRP A 388 -17.84 -4.61 14.29
N THR A 389 -16.71 -3.90 14.34
CA THR A 389 -16.01 -3.42 13.14
C THR A 389 -14.87 -4.33 12.67
N GLY A 390 -14.43 -5.24 13.53
CA GLY A 390 -13.24 -6.07 13.29
C GLY A 390 -12.23 -5.98 14.43
N VAL A 391 -11.05 -6.55 14.20
CA VAL A 391 -9.87 -6.32 15.04
C VAL A 391 -9.15 -5.08 14.52
N GLY A 392 -9.63 -3.91 14.98
CA GLY A 392 -9.21 -2.59 14.51
C GLY A 392 -10.40 -1.77 14.01
N VAL A 393 -10.34 -0.44 14.15
CA VAL A 393 -11.43 0.46 13.69
C VAL A 393 -11.63 0.34 12.19
N VAL A 394 -10.53 0.29 11.42
CA VAL A 394 -10.53 0.10 9.97
C VAL A 394 -9.61 -1.09 9.67
N PRO A 395 -10.09 -2.33 9.82
CA PRO A 395 -9.23 -3.51 9.72
C PRO A 395 -8.86 -3.77 8.25
N GLY A 396 -7.57 -4.04 8.01
CA GLY A 396 -7.09 -4.49 6.69
C GLY A 396 -7.69 -5.83 6.29
N GLU A 397 -7.89 -6.72 7.27
CA GLU A 397 -8.49 -8.05 7.08
C GLU A 397 -9.46 -8.41 8.22
N ILE A 398 -10.47 -9.24 7.90
CA ILE A 398 -11.36 -9.86 8.89
C ILE A 398 -11.48 -11.36 8.55
N THR A 399 -10.95 -12.20 9.44
CA THR A 399 -10.91 -13.67 9.29
C THR A 399 -12.10 -14.33 9.96
N GLY A 400 -12.44 -15.55 9.53
CA GLY A 400 -13.47 -16.37 10.16
C GLY A 400 -13.15 -16.74 11.60
N ARG A 401 -11.85 -16.87 11.94
CA ARG A 401 -11.41 -17.04 13.33
C ARG A 401 -11.76 -15.81 14.19
N GLN A 402 -11.44 -14.61 13.72
CA GLN A 402 -11.79 -13.38 14.45
C GLN A 402 -13.30 -13.21 14.62
N VAL A 403 -14.10 -13.59 13.62
CA VAL A 403 -15.57 -13.61 13.74
C VAL A 403 -16.01 -14.61 14.82
N ALA A 404 -15.43 -15.81 14.85
CA ALA A 404 -15.74 -16.82 15.86
C ALA A 404 -15.34 -16.36 17.27
N ASP A 405 -14.16 -15.76 17.42
CA ASP A 405 -13.64 -15.27 18.70
C ASP A 405 -14.47 -14.08 19.22
N ALA A 406 -14.85 -13.15 18.34
CA ALA A 406 -15.75 -12.05 18.70
C ALA A 406 -17.12 -12.57 19.16
N ARG A 407 -17.70 -13.55 18.46
CA ARG A 407 -18.95 -14.20 18.88
C ARG A 407 -18.81 -14.94 20.21
N ALA A 408 -17.68 -15.60 20.45
CA ALA A 408 -17.41 -16.27 21.72
C ALA A 408 -17.26 -15.28 22.88
N ALA A 409 -16.61 -14.14 22.64
CA ALA A 409 -16.40 -13.10 23.64
C ALA A 409 -17.69 -12.33 23.98
N LEU A 410 -18.52 -12.05 22.98
CA LEU A 410 -19.75 -11.27 23.14
C LEU A 410 -20.99 -12.13 23.45
N GLN A 411 -21.02 -13.39 23.02
CA GLN A 411 -22.14 -14.33 23.19
C GLN A 411 -23.50 -13.84 22.62
N HIS A 412 -23.48 -12.88 21.71
CA HIS A 412 -24.65 -12.29 21.04
C HIS A 412 -24.56 -12.43 19.52
N PRO A 413 -25.68 -12.31 18.76
CA PRO A 413 -25.63 -12.20 17.31
C PRO A 413 -24.79 -11.00 16.88
N LEU A 414 -23.81 -11.25 16.00
CA LEU A 414 -22.82 -10.24 15.60
C LEU A 414 -23.29 -9.48 14.35
N LEU A 415 -23.40 -8.16 14.42
CA LEU A 415 -23.60 -7.30 13.26
C LEU A 415 -22.24 -6.73 12.82
N THR A 416 -21.69 -7.18 11.70
CA THR A 416 -20.44 -6.60 11.20
C THR A 416 -20.71 -5.23 10.59
N MET A 417 -20.15 -4.18 11.18
CA MET A 417 -20.15 -2.81 10.66
C MET A 417 -18.76 -2.51 10.10
N ASP A 418 -18.57 -2.79 8.82
CA ASP A 418 -17.28 -2.69 8.19
C ASP A 418 -16.97 -1.26 7.74
N ASN A 419 -15.90 -0.67 8.28
CA ASN A 419 -15.46 0.68 7.94
C ASN A 419 -14.71 0.74 6.60
N TYR A 420 -15.42 0.40 5.53
CA TYR A 420 -14.99 0.59 4.15
C TYR A 420 -16.21 0.85 3.25
N PRO A 421 -16.21 1.85 2.36
CA PRO A 421 -15.09 2.71 1.95
C PRO A 421 -14.89 4.03 2.73
N VAL A 422 -15.43 4.19 3.95
CA VAL A 422 -15.32 5.46 4.71
C VAL A 422 -13.92 6.09 4.70
N ASN A 423 -13.87 7.42 4.51
CA ASN A 423 -12.64 8.19 4.30
C ASN A 423 -12.56 9.48 5.15
N ASP A 424 -13.39 9.62 6.17
CA ASP A 424 -13.40 10.80 7.05
C ASP A 424 -12.07 10.99 7.82
N PHE A 425 -11.37 9.91 8.13
CA PHE A 425 -10.04 9.92 8.76
C PHE A 425 -8.89 10.19 7.79
N ALA A 426 -9.14 10.18 6.47
CA ALA A 426 -8.14 10.34 5.41
C ALA A 426 -8.69 11.25 4.30
N GLU A 427 -8.97 12.50 4.66
CA GLU A 427 -9.68 13.45 3.80
C GLU A 427 -8.96 13.79 2.49
N ASP A 428 -7.66 13.56 2.42
CA ASP A 428 -6.85 13.70 1.21
C ASP A 428 -7.06 12.55 0.21
N ARG A 429 -7.81 11.50 0.58
CA ARG A 429 -7.99 10.27 -0.22
C ARG A 429 -9.45 9.98 -0.54
N ILE A 430 -9.65 9.34 -1.69
CA ILE A 430 -10.91 8.74 -2.11
C ILE A 430 -10.68 7.24 -2.30
N PHE A 431 -11.52 6.38 -1.69
CA PHE A 431 -11.34 4.93 -1.73
C PHE A 431 -12.28 4.31 -2.75
N LEU A 432 -11.75 4.02 -3.94
CA LEU A 432 -12.53 3.50 -5.08
C LEU A 432 -12.15 2.05 -5.44
N GLY A 433 -11.37 1.37 -4.59
CA GLY A 433 -10.97 -0.02 -4.80
C GLY A 433 -12.09 -1.04 -4.54
N PRO A 434 -11.86 -2.32 -4.89
CA PRO A 434 -12.77 -3.40 -4.55
C PRO A 434 -12.70 -3.77 -3.07
N TYR A 435 -13.80 -4.33 -2.57
CA TYR A 435 -13.85 -4.99 -1.27
C TYR A 435 -12.96 -6.25 -1.26
N THR A 436 -12.07 -6.36 -0.27
CA THR A 436 -11.08 -7.45 -0.15
C THR A 436 -10.69 -7.68 1.32
N GLY A 437 -9.98 -8.77 1.60
CA GLY A 437 -9.48 -9.09 2.95
C GLY A 437 -10.54 -9.62 3.92
N ARG A 438 -11.75 -9.96 3.45
CA ARG A 438 -12.81 -10.55 4.29
C ARG A 438 -13.02 -12.01 3.88
N GLU A 439 -12.89 -12.92 4.83
CA GLU A 439 -13.19 -14.34 4.60
C GLU A 439 -14.71 -14.57 4.57
N PRO A 440 -15.23 -15.56 3.81
CA PRO A 440 -16.68 -15.78 3.64
C PRO A 440 -17.50 -15.84 4.94
N ALA A 441 -16.87 -16.27 6.04
CA ALA A 441 -17.47 -16.30 7.38
C ALA A 441 -18.00 -14.92 7.84
N VAL A 442 -17.39 -13.82 7.40
CA VAL A 442 -17.87 -12.45 7.70
C VAL A 442 -19.29 -12.23 7.17
N ALA A 443 -19.63 -12.80 6.02
CA ALA A 443 -20.98 -12.69 5.46
C ALA A 443 -21.91 -13.80 6.00
N THR A 444 -21.41 -15.02 6.20
CA THR A 444 -22.26 -16.18 6.53
C THR A 444 -22.45 -16.43 8.02
N ALA A 445 -21.57 -15.93 8.89
CA ALA A 445 -21.61 -16.18 10.33
C ALA A 445 -22.01 -14.95 11.15
N SER A 446 -22.13 -13.78 10.52
CA SER A 446 -22.69 -12.56 11.12
C SER A 446 -24.22 -12.50 10.91
N ALA A 447 -24.93 -11.89 11.85
CA ALA A 447 -26.35 -11.56 11.73
C ALA A 447 -26.62 -10.55 10.59
N GLY A 448 -25.63 -9.69 10.31
CA GLY A 448 -25.63 -8.83 9.13
C GLY A 448 -24.25 -8.27 8.81
N LEU A 449 -24.12 -7.74 7.59
CA LEU A 449 -22.93 -7.05 7.11
C LEU A 449 -23.32 -5.67 6.55
N LEU A 450 -22.92 -4.60 7.24
CA LEU A 450 -23.12 -3.23 6.81
C LEU A 450 -21.77 -2.58 6.49
N ALA A 451 -21.64 -1.99 5.31
CA ALA A 451 -20.47 -1.21 4.94
C ALA A 451 -20.69 0.29 5.22
N THR A 452 -19.73 0.93 5.88
CA THR A 452 -19.75 2.37 6.13
C THR A 452 -19.31 3.14 4.89
N ALA A 453 -20.18 3.99 4.37
CA ALA A 453 -19.94 4.76 3.15
C ALA A 453 -18.97 5.94 3.37
N MET A 454 -18.47 6.54 2.27
CA MET A 454 -17.76 7.83 2.31
C MET A 454 -18.75 8.99 2.39
N ARG A 455 -18.23 10.20 2.67
CA ARG A 455 -18.98 11.46 2.51
C ARG A 455 -19.49 11.68 1.08
N GLN A 456 -18.83 11.08 0.09
CA GLN A 456 -19.19 11.13 -1.33
C GLN A 456 -20.15 9.97 -1.69
N PRO A 457 -21.48 10.18 -1.78
CA PRO A 457 -22.45 9.10 -1.95
C PRO A 457 -22.33 8.40 -3.30
N THR A 458 -22.15 9.16 -4.38
CA THR A 458 -22.07 8.60 -5.73
C THR A 458 -20.76 7.84 -5.92
N ALA A 459 -19.64 8.41 -5.44
CA ALA A 459 -18.34 7.74 -5.48
C ALA A 459 -18.30 6.45 -4.64
N SER A 460 -18.98 6.44 -3.49
CA SER A 460 -19.09 5.25 -2.62
C SER A 460 -19.69 4.03 -3.33
N ARG A 461 -20.52 4.25 -4.36
CA ARG A 461 -21.22 3.16 -5.06
C ARG A 461 -20.27 2.16 -5.72
N ILE A 462 -19.05 2.56 -6.10
CA ILE A 462 -18.06 1.63 -6.68
C ILE A 462 -17.72 0.54 -5.66
N ALA A 463 -17.25 0.93 -4.47
CA ALA A 463 -16.91 -0.01 -3.42
C ALA A 463 -18.15 -0.74 -2.89
N LEU A 464 -19.26 -0.02 -2.63
CA LEU A 464 -20.48 -0.60 -2.09
C LEU A 464 -21.15 -1.61 -3.03
N PHE A 465 -20.94 -1.50 -4.34
CA PHE A 465 -21.37 -2.51 -5.31
C PHE A 465 -20.60 -3.81 -5.10
N THR A 466 -19.29 -3.72 -4.91
CA THR A 466 -18.45 -4.91 -4.66
C THR A 466 -18.74 -5.56 -3.30
N VAL A 467 -19.11 -4.75 -2.30
CA VAL A 467 -19.64 -5.27 -1.01
C VAL A 467 -20.94 -6.02 -1.22
N ALA A 468 -21.87 -5.50 -2.03
CA ALA A 468 -23.14 -6.16 -2.33
C ALA A 468 -22.93 -7.51 -3.01
N ASP A 469 -21.98 -7.57 -3.95
CA ASP A 469 -21.60 -8.79 -4.66
C ASP A 469 -21.03 -9.85 -3.72
N TYR A 470 -20.07 -9.44 -2.89
CA TYR A 470 -19.48 -10.27 -1.85
C TYR A 470 -20.52 -10.76 -0.82
N ALA A 471 -21.36 -9.87 -0.30
CA ALA A 471 -22.35 -10.22 0.72
C ALA A 471 -23.42 -11.19 0.20
N TRP A 472 -23.71 -11.17 -1.11
CA TRP A 472 -24.63 -12.11 -1.74
C TRP A 472 -23.99 -13.49 -1.96
N ASN A 473 -22.77 -13.55 -2.53
CA ASN A 473 -22.07 -14.79 -2.83
C ASN A 473 -20.56 -14.67 -2.53
N PRO A 474 -20.15 -14.80 -1.26
CA PRO A 474 -18.77 -14.57 -0.86
C PRO A 474 -17.81 -15.65 -1.40
N ARG A 475 -18.30 -16.86 -1.68
CA ARG A 475 -17.50 -17.96 -2.26
C ARG A 475 -17.29 -17.79 -3.77
N GLY A 476 -18.26 -17.21 -4.47
CA GLY A 476 -18.21 -16.94 -5.91
C GLY A 476 -17.70 -15.55 -6.28
N TYR A 477 -17.42 -14.70 -5.28
CA TYR A 477 -17.00 -13.31 -5.45
C TYR A 477 -15.66 -13.22 -6.19
N ASP A 478 -15.68 -12.59 -7.37
CA ASP A 478 -14.49 -12.25 -8.13
C ASP A 478 -14.25 -10.74 -8.00
N ARG A 479 -13.24 -10.39 -7.20
CA ARG A 479 -12.90 -8.99 -6.91
C ARG A 479 -12.67 -8.14 -8.16
N ALA A 480 -12.00 -8.69 -9.17
CA ALA A 480 -11.64 -7.93 -10.36
C ALA A 480 -12.82 -7.77 -11.32
N ALA A 481 -13.63 -8.82 -11.47
CA ALA A 481 -14.86 -8.74 -12.26
C ALA A 481 -15.89 -7.81 -11.63
N SER A 482 -16.12 -7.93 -10.32
CA SER A 482 -17.06 -7.08 -9.58
C SER A 482 -16.69 -5.60 -9.65
N TRP A 483 -15.39 -5.28 -9.47
CA TRP A 483 -14.91 -3.91 -9.56
C TRP A 483 -15.09 -3.28 -10.94
N ARG A 484 -14.81 -4.03 -12.01
CA ARG A 484 -15.07 -3.58 -13.38
C ARG A 484 -16.55 -3.34 -13.62
N ALA A 485 -17.41 -4.26 -13.14
CA ALA A 485 -18.85 -4.12 -13.25
C ALA A 485 -19.37 -2.89 -12.48
N ALA A 486 -18.83 -2.60 -11.30
CA ALA A 486 -19.18 -1.43 -10.51
C ALA A 486 -18.82 -0.11 -11.23
N ILE A 487 -17.64 -0.05 -11.84
CA ILE A 487 -17.21 1.11 -12.63
C ILE A 487 -18.08 1.26 -13.88
N ASP A 488 -18.36 0.15 -14.58
CA ASP A 488 -19.16 0.18 -15.80
C ASP A 488 -20.63 0.55 -15.52
N ASP A 489 -21.19 0.11 -14.38
CA ASP A 489 -22.54 0.49 -13.92
C ASP A 489 -22.63 2.00 -13.66
N LEU A 490 -21.62 2.60 -13.01
CA LEU A 490 -21.61 4.04 -12.74
C LEU A 490 -21.32 4.86 -13.99
N ALA A 491 -20.38 4.44 -14.85
CA ALA A 491 -20.00 5.15 -16.07
C ALA A 491 -21.10 5.18 -17.14
N GLY A 492 -21.98 4.17 -17.15
CA GLY A 492 -23.01 4.00 -18.18
C GLY A 492 -22.43 3.65 -19.56
N PRO A 493 -23.15 3.99 -20.65
CA PRO A 493 -22.80 3.54 -22.00
C PRO A 493 -21.62 4.32 -22.64
N GLY A 494 -21.24 5.49 -22.10
CA GLY A 494 -20.22 6.37 -22.70
C GLY A 494 -18.79 5.82 -22.54
N PRO A 495 -18.09 5.45 -23.63
CA PRO A 495 -16.75 4.86 -23.52
C PRO A 495 -15.72 5.82 -22.92
N GLY A 496 -15.77 7.11 -23.26
CA GLY A 496 -14.85 8.12 -22.71
C GLY A 496 -15.01 8.32 -21.20
N ALA A 497 -16.25 8.34 -20.70
CA ALA A 497 -16.53 8.40 -19.26
C ALA A 497 -16.06 7.11 -18.56
N ARG A 498 -16.27 5.95 -19.18
CA ARG A 498 -15.81 4.65 -18.66
C ARG A 498 -14.29 4.60 -18.50
N ASP A 499 -13.54 4.99 -19.51
CA ASP A 499 -12.08 4.96 -19.46
C ASP A 499 -11.52 5.98 -18.45
N ALA A 500 -12.11 7.18 -18.39
CA ALA A 500 -11.77 8.17 -17.38
C ALA A 500 -12.07 7.71 -15.96
N LEU A 501 -13.22 7.08 -15.73
CA LEU A 501 -13.60 6.55 -14.41
C LEU A 501 -12.71 5.37 -14.01
N ARG A 502 -12.33 4.50 -14.95
CA ARG A 502 -11.34 3.44 -14.72
C ARG A 502 -9.97 4.00 -14.35
N ALA A 503 -9.54 5.08 -14.99
CA ALA A 503 -8.29 5.75 -14.65
C ALA A 503 -8.34 6.35 -13.23
N LEU A 504 -9.41 7.06 -12.87
CA LEU A 504 -9.60 7.58 -11.51
C LEU A 504 -9.64 6.45 -10.48
N ALA A 505 -10.52 5.47 -10.66
CA ALA A 505 -10.68 4.36 -9.73
C ALA A 505 -9.38 3.55 -9.59
N GLY A 506 -8.64 3.32 -10.69
CA GLY A 506 -7.37 2.60 -10.66
C GLY A 506 -6.27 3.32 -9.88
N ASN A 507 -6.18 4.65 -9.99
CA ASN A 507 -5.22 5.44 -9.23
C ASN A 507 -5.71 5.76 -7.80
N ALA A 508 -6.96 5.44 -7.47
CA ALA A 508 -7.56 5.60 -6.15
C ALA A 508 -8.01 4.26 -5.53
N ALA A 509 -7.44 3.14 -6.01
CA ALA A 509 -7.81 1.80 -5.57
C ALA A 509 -7.22 1.44 -4.20
N SER A 510 -6.08 2.03 -3.84
CA SER A 510 -5.40 1.78 -2.58
C SER A 510 -6.23 2.28 -1.38
N SER A 511 -6.19 1.57 -0.27
CA SER A 511 -6.93 1.87 0.96
C SER A 511 -6.30 1.19 2.19
N ALA A 512 -7.06 1.03 3.27
CA ALA A 512 -6.67 0.15 4.37
C ALA A 512 -6.69 -1.34 3.98
N LEU A 513 -7.52 -1.73 3.00
CA LEU A 513 -7.74 -3.15 2.63
C LEU A 513 -6.71 -3.69 1.63
N ASP A 514 -6.23 -2.82 0.73
CA ASP A 514 -5.24 -3.17 -0.29
C ASP A 514 -4.34 -1.96 -0.50
N LYS A 515 -3.03 -2.17 -0.62
CA LYS A 515 -2.07 -1.11 -0.95
C LYS A 515 -1.81 -1.01 -2.46
N GLY A 516 -2.35 -1.94 -3.24
CA GLY A 516 -2.26 -1.94 -4.70
C GLY A 516 -3.01 -0.76 -5.33
N GLU A 517 -2.35 -0.11 -6.29
CA GLU A 517 -2.92 0.97 -7.10
C GLU A 517 -2.25 1.04 -8.48
N SER A 518 -2.92 1.74 -9.40
CA SER A 518 -2.49 1.96 -10.77
C SER A 518 -2.14 0.66 -11.51
N ALA A 519 -2.83 -0.43 -11.20
CA ALA A 519 -2.54 -1.77 -11.72
C ALA A 519 -2.58 -1.83 -13.26
N TYR A 520 -3.43 -1.00 -13.89
CA TYR A 520 -3.50 -0.89 -15.35
C TYR A 520 -2.30 -0.12 -15.97
N LEU A 521 -1.68 0.77 -15.18
CA LEU A 521 -0.62 1.66 -15.63
C LEU A 521 0.79 1.06 -15.39
N ARG A 522 0.98 0.34 -14.28
CA ARG A 522 2.23 -0.36 -13.95
C ARG A 522 2.82 -1.19 -15.11
N PRO A 523 2.06 -2.05 -15.81
CA PRO A 523 2.61 -2.82 -16.93
C PRO A 523 3.00 -1.93 -18.11
N LEU A 524 2.29 -0.81 -18.36
CA LEU A 524 2.63 0.13 -19.42
C LEU A 524 3.93 0.89 -19.10
N ILE A 525 4.10 1.32 -17.84
CA ILE A 525 5.34 1.93 -17.36
C ILE A 525 6.50 0.93 -17.47
N ALA A 526 6.31 -0.31 -17.02
CA ALA A 526 7.33 -1.34 -17.11
C ALA A 526 7.72 -1.65 -18.56
N GLU A 527 6.74 -1.82 -19.45
CA GLU A 527 6.96 -2.03 -20.89
C GLU A 527 7.77 -0.89 -21.51
N PHE A 528 7.40 0.36 -21.20
CA PHE A 528 8.11 1.54 -21.69
C PHE A 528 9.54 1.63 -21.16
N LEU A 529 9.76 1.43 -19.85
CA LEU A 529 11.11 1.48 -19.26
C LEU A 529 12.02 0.36 -19.77
N VAL A 530 11.48 -0.85 -20.00
CA VAL A 530 12.23 -1.95 -20.63
C VAL A 530 12.56 -1.63 -22.09
N ALA A 531 11.60 -1.10 -22.85
CA ALA A 531 11.84 -0.66 -24.22
C ALA A 531 12.88 0.47 -24.28
N TYR A 532 12.85 1.40 -23.32
CA TYR A 532 13.78 2.51 -23.23
C TYR A 532 15.23 2.04 -22.98
N ALA A 533 15.41 1.07 -22.09
CA ALA A 533 16.74 0.51 -21.77
C ALA A 533 17.33 -0.26 -22.97
N ASP A 534 16.60 -1.25 -23.48
CA ASP A 534 17.17 -2.30 -24.36
C ASP A 534 16.48 -2.38 -25.74
N GLY A 535 15.58 -1.45 -26.05
CA GLY A 535 14.81 -1.46 -27.29
C GLY A 535 15.41 -0.59 -28.40
N GLY A 536 15.21 -1.03 -29.64
CA GLY A 536 15.36 -0.17 -30.81
C GLY A 536 14.30 0.94 -30.85
N ARG A 537 14.58 2.01 -31.60
CA ARG A 537 13.75 3.22 -31.68
C ARG A 537 12.24 2.96 -31.85
N GLU A 538 11.88 2.07 -32.79
CA GLU A 538 10.47 1.73 -33.05
C GLU A 538 9.76 1.13 -31.83
N ARG A 539 10.46 0.27 -31.06
CA ARG A 539 9.91 -0.35 -29.86
C ARG A 539 9.67 0.69 -28.76
N VAL A 540 10.61 1.63 -28.60
CA VAL A 540 10.48 2.76 -27.67
C VAL A 540 9.28 3.62 -28.04
N GLU A 541 9.16 4.02 -29.30
CA GLU A 541 8.07 4.88 -29.79
C GLU A 541 6.69 4.22 -29.62
N LYS A 542 6.58 2.92 -29.89
CA LYS A 542 5.33 2.16 -29.71
C LYS A 542 4.92 2.04 -28.23
N ALA A 543 5.87 1.73 -27.35
CA ALA A 543 5.61 1.65 -25.91
C ALA A 543 5.26 3.03 -25.34
N ALA A 544 5.96 4.08 -25.78
CA ALA A 544 5.69 5.47 -25.42
C ALA A 544 4.28 5.90 -25.84
N ALA A 545 3.83 5.56 -27.06
CA ALA A 545 2.49 5.91 -27.54
C ALA A 545 1.38 5.34 -26.64
N ARG A 546 1.49 4.07 -26.23
CA ARG A 546 0.53 3.41 -25.34
C ARG A 546 0.51 4.02 -23.94
N LEU A 547 1.68 4.33 -23.39
CA LEU A 547 1.78 4.98 -22.08
C LEU A 547 1.26 6.43 -22.11
N ARG A 548 1.56 7.16 -23.19
CA ARG A 548 1.05 8.53 -23.42
C ARG A 548 -0.47 8.55 -23.52
N GLU A 549 -1.09 7.58 -24.18
CA GLU A 549 -2.56 7.46 -24.26
C GLU A 549 -3.22 7.27 -22.88
N ALA A 550 -2.59 6.49 -22.00
CA ALA A 550 -3.06 6.31 -20.62
C ALA A 550 -2.97 7.63 -19.83
N PHE A 551 -1.87 8.38 -19.96
CA PHE A 551 -1.72 9.70 -19.34
C PHE A 551 -2.67 10.76 -19.94
N ALA A 552 -2.92 10.71 -21.24
CA ALA A 552 -3.90 11.59 -21.90
C ALA A 552 -5.32 11.33 -21.37
N THR A 553 -5.66 10.08 -21.08
CA THR A 553 -6.93 9.72 -20.44
C THR A 553 -7.05 10.27 -19.03
N MET A 554 -5.95 10.23 -18.24
CA MET A 554 -5.91 10.86 -16.92
C MET A 554 -6.07 12.38 -17.01
N ARG A 555 -5.35 13.04 -17.93
CA ARG A 555 -5.42 14.49 -18.19
C ARG A 555 -6.83 14.94 -18.57
N GLY A 556 -7.52 14.19 -19.44
CA GLY A 556 -8.88 14.49 -19.90
C GLY A 556 -9.99 14.01 -18.97
N ALA A 557 -9.68 13.38 -17.84
CA ALA A 557 -10.69 12.80 -16.95
C ALA A 557 -11.70 13.83 -16.39
N PRO A 558 -11.31 15.06 -15.99
CA PRO A 558 -12.28 16.06 -15.49
C PRO A 558 -13.39 16.37 -16.50
N GLU A 559 -13.03 16.62 -17.76
CA GLU A 559 -14.00 16.94 -18.82
C GLU A 559 -14.91 15.75 -19.15
N ARG A 560 -14.35 14.54 -19.17
CA ARG A 560 -15.08 13.30 -19.50
C ARG A 560 -16.06 12.86 -18.42
N LEU A 561 -15.90 13.37 -17.19
CA LEU A 561 -16.69 12.97 -16.02
C LEU A 561 -17.56 14.11 -15.47
N ASP A 562 -17.52 15.30 -16.08
CA ASP A 562 -18.23 16.49 -15.58
C ASP A 562 -19.75 16.30 -15.55
N GLU A 563 -20.31 15.64 -16.56
CA GLU A 563 -21.77 15.37 -16.65
C GLU A 563 -22.19 14.05 -15.98
N LEU A 564 -21.24 13.28 -15.44
CA LEU A 564 -21.54 11.96 -14.89
C LEU A 564 -22.49 12.07 -13.68
N ALA A 565 -23.55 11.26 -13.69
CA ALA A 565 -24.62 11.31 -12.70
C ALA A 565 -25.23 12.72 -12.54
N GLY A 566 -25.42 13.44 -13.66
CA GLY A 566 -25.99 14.78 -13.67
C GLY A 566 -25.11 15.83 -12.97
N GLY A 567 -23.79 15.65 -13.03
CA GLY A 567 -22.80 16.54 -12.42
C GLY A 567 -22.47 16.27 -10.95
N SER A 568 -23.24 15.41 -10.28
CA SER A 568 -23.01 15.10 -8.86
C SER A 568 -21.66 14.42 -8.62
N PHE A 569 -21.27 13.47 -9.47
CA PHE A 569 -20.01 12.74 -9.32
C PHE A 569 -18.79 13.68 -9.48
N GLY A 570 -18.76 14.48 -10.55
CA GLY A 570 -17.68 15.44 -10.78
C GLY A 570 -17.52 16.45 -9.65
N GLY A 571 -18.63 16.87 -9.01
CA GLY A 571 -18.62 17.69 -7.80
C GLY A 571 -18.02 16.99 -6.59
N GLU A 572 -18.40 15.73 -6.33
CA GLU A 572 -17.93 14.92 -5.21
C GLU A 572 -16.41 14.66 -5.25
N VAL A 573 -15.85 14.38 -6.44
CA VAL A 573 -14.45 13.94 -6.58
C VAL A 573 -13.50 14.97 -7.21
N ARG A 574 -13.93 16.24 -7.32
CA ARG A 574 -13.18 17.31 -8.02
C ARG A 574 -11.71 17.45 -7.61
N PRO A 575 -11.33 17.43 -6.31
CA PRO A 575 -9.93 17.55 -5.91
C PRO A 575 -9.06 16.43 -6.49
N TRP A 576 -9.52 15.18 -6.40
CA TRP A 576 -8.81 14.01 -6.93
C TRP A 576 -8.80 13.95 -8.45
N LEU A 577 -9.89 14.36 -9.12
CA LEU A 577 -9.92 14.47 -10.59
C LEU A 577 -8.93 15.50 -11.10
N SER A 578 -8.86 16.66 -10.45
CA SER A 578 -7.90 17.71 -10.80
C SER A 578 -6.47 17.23 -10.59
N GLN A 579 -6.21 16.52 -9.50
CA GLN A 579 -4.89 15.96 -9.24
C GLN A 579 -4.51 14.87 -10.25
N LEU A 580 -5.43 13.97 -10.59
CA LEU A 580 -5.24 12.96 -11.62
C LEU A 580 -4.87 13.60 -12.96
N ALA A 581 -5.54 14.70 -13.32
CA ALA A 581 -5.25 15.41 -14.55
C ALA A 581 -3.86 16.05 -14.56
N ARG A 582 -3.40 16.60 -13.43
CA ARG A 582 -2.03 17.12 -13.27
C ARG A 582 -0.99 16.01 -13.46
N TYR A 583 -1.22 14.84 -12.86
CA TYR A 583 -0.37 13.68 -13.08
C TYR A 583 -0.40 13.19 -14.53
N GLY A 584 -1.56 13.25 -15.20
CA GLY A 584 -1.67 12.97 -16.63
C GLY A 584 -0.74 13.86 -17.45
N SER A 585 -0.82 15.17 -17.28
CA SER A 585 0.08 16.12 -17.97
C SER A 585 1.56 15.90 -17.62
N ALA A 586 1.88 15.66 -16.35
CA ALA A 586 3.25 15.38 -15.92
C ALA A 586 3.80 14.08 -16.54
N GLY A 587 2.96 13.04 -16.61
CA GLY A 587 3.32 11.77 -17.24
C GLY A 587 3.56 11.89 -18.74
N GLU A 588 2.77 12.70 -19.46
CA GLU A 588 3.02 13.02 -20.87
C GLU A 588 4.41 13.67 -21.04
N HIS A 589 4.72 14.71 -20.27
CA HIS A 589 6.05 15.35 -20.29
C HIS A 589 7.18 14.38 -19.94
N ALA A 590 6.99 13.50 -18.95
CA ALA A 590 8.00 12.51 -18.58
C ALA A 590 8.30 11.54 -19.72
N VAL A 591 7.27 11.05 -20.43
CA VAL A 591 7.44 10.16 -21.59
C VAL A 591 8.10 10.89 -22.74
N ASP A 592 7.64 12.10 -23.07
CA ASP A 592 8.17 12.90 -24.18
C ASP A 592 9.64 13.28 -23.95
N MET A 593 9.98 13.67 -22.72
CA MET A 593 11.35 13.94 -22.28
C MET A 593 12.25 12.72 -22.52
N LEU A 594 11.87 11.54 -22.03
CA LEU A 594 12.67 10.33 -22.20
C LEU A 594 12.81 9.95 -23.68
N VAL A 595 11.74 10.01 -24.48
CA VAL A 595 11.82 9.75 -25.92
C VAL A 595 12.80 10.71 -26.62
N ALA A 596 12.78 12.01 -26.25
CA ALA A 596 13.72 12.99 -26.79
C ALA A 596 15.18 12.68 -26.40
N LEU A 597 15.45 12.29 -25.16
CA LEU A 597 16.79 11.87 -24.72
C LEU A 597 17.31 10.68 -25.54
N ARG A 598 16.46 9.67 -25.78
CA ARG A 598 16.83 8.50 -26.60
C ARG A 598 17.11 8.87 -28.06
N ALA A 599 16.45 9.90 -28.57
CA ALA A 599 16.68 10.43 -29.91
C ALA A 599 17.89 11.38 -30.00
N GLY A 600 18.53 11.73 -28.87
CA GLY A 600 19.60 12.72 -28.80
C GLY A 600 19.12 14.17 -28.93
N ASP A 601 17.82 14.42 -28.79
CA ASP A 601 17.22 15.76 -28.82
C ASP A 601 17.29 16.41 -27.43
N GLY A 602 18.45 16.96 -27.09
CA GLY A 602 18.68 17.63 -25.80
C GLY A 602 17.77 18.85 -25.57
N THR A 603 17.44 19.61 -26.63
CA THR A 603 16.56 20.78 -26.52
C THR A 603 15.12 20.37 -26.21
N GLY A 604 14.59 19.37 -26.93
CA GLY A 604 13.26 18.81 -26.67
C GLY A 604 13.17 18.20 -25.26
N ALA A 605 14.16 17.39 -24.87
CA ALA A 605 14.20 16.77 -23.55
C ALA A 605 14.25 17.82 -22.43
N TRP A 606 15.08 18.85 -22.58
CA TRP A 606 15.19 19.92 -21.58
C TRP A 606 13.90 20.73 -21.43
N LYS A 607 13.21 21.01 -22.54
CA LYS A 607 11.89 21.66 -22.52
C LYS A 607 10.88 20.86 -21.68
N ASP A 608 10.78 19.55 -21.93
CA ASP A 608 9.85 18.71 -21.19
C ASP A 608 10.29 18.47 -19.74
N ARG A 609 11.60 18.46 -19.45
CA ARG A 609 12.12 18.48 -18.08
C ARG A 609 11.59 19.69 -17.31
N LEU A 610 11.77 20.91 -17.84
CA LEU A 610 11.29 22.14 -17.18
C LEU A 610 9.77 22.12 -16.97
N ALA A 611 9.01 21.61 -17.95
CA ALA A 611 7.56 21.48 -17.86
C ALA A 611 7.15 20.45 -16.78
N LEU A 612 7.85 19.31 -16.71
CA LEU A 612 7.65 18.29 -15.69
C LEU A 612 7.95 18.82 -14.28
N GLU A 613 9.04 19.56 -14.10
CA GLU A 613 9.38 20.16 -12.80
C GLU A 613 8.30 21.16 -12.34
N ALA A 614 7.83 22.02 -13.25
CA ALA A 614 6.69 22.90 -12.98
C ALA A 614 5.38 22.13 -12.70
N ALA A 615 5.17 20.98 -13.32
CA ALA A 615 4.03 20.12 -13.03
C ALA A 615 4.15 19.47 -11.64
N ARG A 616 5.33 19.00 -11.23
CA ARG A 616 5.57 18.40 -9.91
C ARG A 616 5.32 19.37 -8.77
N ARG A 617 5.73 20.64 -8.89
CA ARG A 617 5.40 21.68 -7.90
C ARG A 617 3.89 21.82 -7.71
N ARG A 618 3.13 21.90 -8.81
CA ARG A 618 1.66 21.97 -8.77
C ARG A 618 0.99 20.71 -8.24
N ILE A 619 1.62 19.54 -8.42
CA ILE A 619 1.18 18.27 -7.85
C ILE A 619 1.38 18.29 -6.33
N ALA A 620 2.53 18.74 -5.85
CA ALA A 620 2.88 18.81 -4.44
C ALA A 620 1.99 19.80 -3.65
N ASP A 621 1.54 20.88 -4.29
CA ASP A 621 0.63 21.87 -3.67
C ASP A 621 -0.82 21.36 -3.50
N SER A 622 -1.15 20.17 -4.00
CA SER A 622 -2.52 19.65 -3.96
C SER A 622 -2.88 19.01 -2.62
N PRO A 623 -4.06 19.28 -2.07
CA PRO A 623 -4.53 18.62 -0.85
C PRO A 623 -5.06 17.19 -1.09
N ALA A 624 -5.02 16.71 -2.34
CA ALA A 624 -5.57 15.42 -2.74
C ALA A 624 -4.47 14.47 -3.22
N THR A 625 -4.58 13.21 -2.81
CA THR A 625 -3.64 12.12 -3.08
C THR A 625 -4.24 11.11 -4.06
N VAL A 626 -3.55 10.83 -5.17
CA VAL A 626 -3.89 9.77 -6.14
C VAL A 626 -2.62 9.10 -6.67
N GLY A 627 -2.61 7.76 -6.76
CA GLY A 627 -1.55 6.97 -7.39
C GLY A 627 -0.13 7.21 -6.86
N HIS A 628 0.00 7.66 -5.60
CA HIS A 628 1.26 8.15 -5.04
C HIS A 628 2.40 7.12 -5.14
N GLY A 629 2.14 5.85 -4.86
CA GLY A 629 3.14 4.78 -4.90
C GLY A 629 3.57 4.35 -6.31
N VAL A 630 3.04 4.96 -7.37
CA VAL A 630 3.37 4.62 -8.77
C VAL A 630 3.73 5.84 -9.60
N LEU A 631 2.93 6.91 -9.52
CA LEU A 631 3.08 8.10 -10.34
C LEU A 631 4.30 8.92 -9.92
N ASP A 632 4.44 9.26 -8.64
CA ASP A 632 5.59 10.02 -8.14
C ASP A 632 6.93 9.31 -8.39
N PRO A 633 7.07 7.99 -8.10
CA PRO A 633 8.29 7.25 -8.44
C PRO A 633 8.63 7.29 -9.93
N PHE A 634 7.63 7.21 -10.81
CA PHE A 634 7.86 7.28 -12.26
C PHE A 634 8.35 8.68 -12.69
N LEU A 635 7.74 9.74 -12.18
CA LEU A 635 8.17 11.12 -12.48
C LEU A 635 9.58 11.41 -11.94
N ALA A 636 9.86 11.01 -10.70
CA ALA A 636 11.17 11.17 -10.08
C ALA A 636 12.26 10.40 -10.84
N LYS A 637 12.00 9.14 -11.22
CA LYS A 637 12.93 8.35 -12.03
C LYS A 637 13.18 8.97 -13.40
N SER A 638 12.15 9.51 -14.03
CA SER A 638 12.27 10.21 -15.32
C SER A 638 13.17 11.44 -15.21
N LEU A 639 12.98 12.28 -14.17
CA LEU A 639 13.84 13.45 -13.92
C LEU A 639 15.29 13.05 -13.64
N ALA A 640 15.51 12.05 -12.78
CA ALA A 640 16.85 11.55 -12.49
C ALA A 640 17.56 11.04 -13.75
N THR A 641 16.82 10.42 -14.67
CA THR A 641 17.34 9.98 -15.97
C THR A 641 17.74 11.16 -16.86
N ALA A 642 16.93 12.23 -16.88
CA ALA A 642 17.24 13.44 -17.65
C ALA A 642 18.44 14.21 -17.08
N ASP A 643 18.49 14.36 -15.75
CA ASP A 643 19.58 15.04 -15.06
C ASP A 643 20.91 14.27 -15.25
N ALA A 644 20.88 12.94 -15.18
CA ALA A 644 22.04 12.12 -15.50
C ALA A 644 22.52 12.28 -16.96
N TRP A 645 21.60 12.38 -17.92
CA TRP A 645 21.90 12.58 -19.35
C TRP A 645 22.51 13.96 -19.64
N THR A 646 22.00 15.02 -19.02
CA THR A 646 22.56 16.38 -19.14
C THR A 646 23.84 16.57 -18.33
N GLY A 647 24.14 15.64 -17.43
CA GLY A 647 25.28 15.68 -16.52
C GLY A 647 25.06 16.58 -15.30
N VAL A 648 23.83 17.06 -15.10
CA VAL A 648 23.36 17.67 -13.85
C VAL A 648 23.45 16.58 -12.78
N ARG A 649 24.49 16.65 -11.96
CA ARG A 649 24.72 15.69 -10.89
C ARG A 649 24.64 16.45 -9.59
N THR A 650 23.60 16.16 -8.80
CA THR A 650 23.78 16.21 -7.35
C THR A 650 24.98 15.30 -7.07
N ALA A 651 26.09 15.89 -6.62
CA ALA A 651 27.32 15.15 -6.35
C ALA A 651 26.91 13.90 -5.57
N GLY A 652 27.15 12.69 -6.11
CA GLY A 652 26.56 11.41 -5.69
C GLY A 652 26.74 11.05 -4.21
N ARG A 653 26.04 11.80 -3.38
CA ARG A 653 26.05 11.84 -1.93
C ARG A 653 24.70 11.27 -1.53
N LYS A 654 24.74 10.10 -0.90
CA LYS A 654 23.53 9.48 -0.37
C LYS A 654 23.47 9.81 1.11
N ALA A 655 22.40 10.46 1.51
CA ALA A 655 22.07 10.60 2.92
C ALA A 655 21.92 9.21 3.57
N THR A 656 22.48 9.07 4.77
CA THR A 656 22.43 7.85 5.59
C THR A 656 21.90 8.22 6.96
N ALA A 657 21.07 7.37 7.54
CA ALA A 657 20.60 7.50 8.92
C ALA A 657 20.29 6.11 9.49
N THR A 658 20.53 5.91 10.79
CA THR A 658 20.03 4.74 11.52
C THR A 658 18.60 4.93 12.00
N LEU A 659 18.17 6.18 12.08
CA LEU A 659 16.81 6.59 12.46
C LEU A 659 15.88 6.57 11.25
N GLY A 660 14.61 6.20 11.47
CA GLY A 660 13.56 6.33 10.46
C GLY A 660 13.17 7.80 10.24
N SER A 661 12.38 8.05 9.19
CA SER A 661 11.95 9.41 8.84
C SER A 661 10.53 9.68 9.32
N ALA A 662 10.31 10.85 9.93
CA ALA A 662 8.97 11.35 10.21
C ALA A 662 8.17 11.47 8.91
N ARG A 663 6.86 11.21 8.98
CA ARG A 663 5.94 11.21 7.81
C ARG A 663 6.18 12.47 6.96
N SER A 664 6.32 12.28 5.65
CA SER A 664 6.59 13.29 4.61
C SER A 664 7.99 13.91 4.54
N THR A 665 9.01 13.36 5.21
CA THR A 665 10.41 13.76 4.99
C THR A 665 11.27 12.57 4.53
N ASP A 666 12.30 12.84 3.73
CA ASP A 666 13.25 11.83 3.23
C ASP A 666 14.67 12.22 3.67
N PRO A 667 15.55 11.27 4.05
CA PRO A 667 16.93 11.58 4.40
C PRO A 667 17.66 12.36 3.32
N SER A 668 17.28 12.22 2.03
CA SER A 668 17.84 12.98 0.92
C SER A 668 17.74 14.49 1.12
N LEU A 669 16.78 14.98 1.90
CA LEU A 669 16.63 16.40 2.27
C LEU A 669 17.82 16.91 3.10
N MET A 670 18.58 16.04 3.77
CA MET A 670 19.82 16.44 4.45
C MET A 670 20.93 16.81 3.46
N THR A 671 20.80 16.48 2.19
CA THR A 671 21.86 16.65 1.19
C THR A 671 21.35 17.35 -0.06
N ASP A 672 20.20 18.03 0.04
CA ASP A 672 19.54 18.69 -1.09
C ASP A 672 20.06 20.11 -1.34
N GLY A 673 20.96 20.61 -0.50
CA GLY A 673 21.59 21.92 -0.61
C GLY A 673 20.69 23.08 -0.20
N LYS A 674 19.54 22.81 0.44
CA LYS A 674 18.53 23.82 0.77
C LYS A 674 18.34 23.92 2.29
N ASP A 675 18.88 24.99 2.88
CA ASP A 675 18.69 25.28 4.31
C ASP A 675 17.20 25.45 4.74
N GLY A 676 16.27 25.61 3.79
CA GLY A 676 14.83 25.75 4.03
C GLY A 676 14.03 24.44 4.08
N THR A 677 14.64 23.31 3.71
CA THR A 677 14.09 21.97 3.85
C THR A 677 14.78 21.25 5.02
N ALA A 678 14.16 20.20 5.55
CA ALA A 678 14.77 19.41 6.61
C ALA A 678 14.26 17.98 6.60
N TRP A 679 15.17 17.03 6.84
CA TRP A 679 14.81 15.69 7.27
C TRP A 679 14.54 15.72 8.79
N ALA A 680 13.48 15.06 9.23
CA ALA A 680 13.20 14.89 10.65
C ALA A 680 13.15 13.39 10.99
N SER A 681 13.76 13.01 12.11
CA SER A 681 13.69 11.62 12.58
C SER A 681 12.29 11.28 13.10
N ASP A 682 11.86 10.03 12.90
CA ASP A 682 10.58 9.52 13.43
C ASP A 682 10.60 9.22 14.94
N ALA A 683 11.80 9.17 15.52
CA ALA A 683 12.04 8.94 16.93
C ALA A 683 13.20 9.78 17.49
N PRO A 684 13.25 10.03 18.82
CA PRO A 684 14.39 10.65 19.48
C PRO A 684 15.68 9.82 19.37
N PRO A 685 16.85 10.43 19.02
CA PRO A 685 18.13 9.72 18.94
C PRO A 685 18.54 9.02 20.25
N GLN A 686 18.98 7.78 20.13
CA GLN A 686 19.64 7.01 21.20
C GLN A 686 21.15 7.08 21.09
N ARG A 687 21.86 6.63 22.13
CA ARG A 687 23.32 6.46 22.06
C ARG A 687 23.68 5.59 20.86
N ASP A 688 24.67 6.04 20.10
CA ASP A 688 25.18 5.42 18.87
C ASP A 688 24.30 5.53 17.62
N ASP A 689 23.13 6.17 17.70
CA ASP A 689 22.39 6.55 16.49
C ASP A 689 23.19 7.54 15.65
N THR A 690 23.05 7.41 14.33
CA THR A 690 23.82 8.19 13.37
C THR A 690 22.99 8.73 12.23
N PHE A 691 23.43 9.86 11.69
CA PHE A 691 23.04 10.34 10.38
C PHE A 691 24.25 10.99 9.69
N GLY A 692 24.29 10.94 8.36
CA GLY A 692 25.50 11.25 7.61
C GLY A 692 25.34 11.13 6.11
N VAL A 693 26.47 11.09 5.42
CA VAL A 693 26.59 11.06 3.97
C VAL A 693 27.53 9.94 3.54
N ASP A 694 27.06 9.08 2.64
CA ASP A 694 27.91 8.20 1.81
C ASP A 694 28.26 8.95 0.52
N LEU A 695 29.56 9.16 0.30
CA LEU A 695 30.13 9.84 -0.87
C LEU A 695 30.18 8.94 -2.12
N GLY A 696 29.73 7.68 -1.99
CA GLY A 696 29.67 6.65 -3.03
C GLY A 696 31.02 6.01 -3.36
N ALA A 697 32.13 6.66 -3.01
CA ALA A 697 33.49 6.17 -3.16
C ALA A 697 34.41 6.90 -2.16
N THR A 698 35.60 6.34 -1.90
CA THR A 698 36.60 6.99 -1.04
C THR A 698 37.21 8.20 -1.75
N ARG A 699 37.05 9.39 -1.16
CA ARG A 699 37.50 10.68 -1.70
C ARG A 699 38.35 11.43 -0.69
N THR A 700 39.20 12.35 -1.14
CA THR A 700 39.83 13.31 -0.22
C THR A 700 38.79 14.33 0.25
N VAL A 701 38.65 14.52 1.56
CA VAL A 701 37.67 15.41 2.20
C VAL A 701 38.38 16.55 2.91
N HIS A 702 37.89 17.78 2.70
CA HIS A 702 38.47 19.02 3.22
C HIS A 702 37.68 19.59 4.41
N GLY A 703 36.36 19.44 4.41
CA GLY A 703 35.51 20.01 5.45
C GLY A 703 34.11 19.41 5.48
N VAL A 704 33.43 19.62 6.60
CA VAL A 704 32.06 19.15 6.86
C VAL A 704 31.29 20.28 7.52
N ARG A 705 30.06 20.51 7.08
CA ARG A 705 29.09 21.38 7.76
C ARG A 705 27.77 20.64 7.93
N VAL A 706 27.22 20.68 9.13
CA VAL A 706 25.91 20.13 9.46
C VAL A 706 25.07 21.21 10.12
N ALA A 707 23.93 21.56 9.51
CA ALA A 707 22.92 22.46 10.06
C ALA A 707 21.73 21.63 10.57
N MET A 708 21.42 21.80 11.85
CA MET A 708 20.35 21.09 12.56
C MET A 708 19.36 22.06 13.20
N GLY A 709 18.18 21.55 13.53
CA GLY A 709 17.07 22.28 14.14
C GLY A 709 16.34 23.20 13.16
N THR A 710 15.12 23.59 13.49
CA THR A 710 14.29 24.48 12.66
C THR A 710 14.69 25.97 12.77
N ASP A 711 14.55 26.74 11.68
CA ASP A 711 14.93 28.17 11.61
C ASP A 711 13.96 29.13 12.32
N GLN A 712 12.89 28.63 12.94
CA GLN A 712 11.98 29.48 13.71
C GLN A 712 12.54 29.75 15.12
N PRO A 713 12.75 31.02 15.52
CA PRO A 713 13.31 31.33 16.83
C PRO A 713 12.31 31.04 17.95
N GLY A 714 12.66 30.10 18.82
CA GLY A 714 11.97 29.83 20.09
C GLY A 714 12.83 28.95 21.00
N PRO A 715 12.98 29.28 22.29
CA PRO A 715 13.82 28.52 23.24
C PRO A 715 13.26 27.14 23.64
N GLU A 716 12.19 26.65 22.99
CA GLU A 716 11.43 25.46 23.40
C GLU A 716 11.51 24.28 22.41
N ARG A 717 12.31 24.35 21.34
CA ARG A 717 12.48 23.24 20.39
C ARG A 717 13.91 22.70 20.43
N ASP A 718 14.07 21.57 21.11
CA ASP A 718 15.33 20.83 21.26
C ASP A 718 15.48 19.80 20.11
N ASP A 719 15.33 20.27 18.87
CA ASP A 719 15.25 19.46 17.64
C ASP A 719 16.60 19.29 16.93
N TYR A 720 17.70 19.34 17.68
CA TYR A 720 19.07 19.15 17.20
C TYR A 720 19.83 18.20 18.13
N LEU A 721 20.97 17.67 17.66
CA LEU A 721 21.74 16.69 18.41
C LEU A 721 22.61 17.37 19.48
N ARG A 722 22.34 17.10 20.77
CA ARG A 722 22.97 17.80 21.91
C ARG A 722 24.37 17.32 22.23
N GLU A 723 24.61 16.01 22.20
CA GLU A 723 25.93 15.42 22.46
C GLU A 723 26.26 14.39 21.38
N ALA A 724 27.29 14.67 20.58
CA ALA A 724 27.67 13.82 19.46
C ALA A 724 29.16 13.89 19.13
N VAL A 725 29.59 12.97 18.28
CA VAL A 725 30.89 13.04 17.62
C VAL A 725 30.68 13.02 16.11
N LEU A 726 31.37 13.93 15.42
CA LEU A 726 31.51 13.88 13.97
C LEU A 726 32.61 12.88 13.63
N GLU A 727 32.31 11.91 12.78
CA GLU A 727 33.20 10.81 12.41
C GLU A 727 33.30 10.67 10.89
N TYR A 728 34.41 10.10 10.42
CA TYR A 728 34.62 9.73 9.03
C TYR A 728 35.28 8.36 8.91
N SER A 729 35.06 7.69 7.77
CA SER A 729 35.68 6.40 7.46
C SER A 729 35.98 6.27 5.96
N ALA A 730 37.07 5.57 5.64
CA ALA A 730 37.53 5.37 4.25
C ALA A 730 36.77 4.25 3.51
N GLY A 731 36.04 3.39 4.22
CA GLY A 731 35.31 2.23 3.68
C GLY A 731 34.84 1.32 4.82
N ASP A 732 34.10 0.25 4.50
CA ASP A 732 33.42 -0.59 5.50
C ASP A 732 34.41 -1.31 6.46
N GLU A 733 35.64 -1.55 6.00
CA GLU A 733 36.72 -2.18 6.79
C GLU A 733 37.66 -1.18 7.49
N GLY A 734 37.53 0.13 7.21
CA GLY A 734 38.53 1.15 7.56
C GLY A 734 38.49 1.69 9.00
N GLY A 735 37.50 1.27 9.81
CA GLY A 735 37.21 1.83 11.12
C GLY A 735 36.73 3.29 11.08
N TRP A 736 36.07 3.76 12.14
CA TRP A 736 35.60 5.14 12.25
C TRP A 736 36.62 6.01 13.01
N ARG A 737 36.88 7.22 12.50
CA ARG A 737 37.77 8.20 13.12
C ARG A 737 36.98 9.45 13.50
N THR A 738 37.18 9.94 14.72
CA THR A 738 36.54 11.18 15.19
C THR A 738 37.24 12.41 14.61
N ALA A 739 36.45 13.28 13.98
CA ALA A 739 36.87 14.58 13.45
C ALA A 739 36.61 15.73 14.44
N ALA A 740 35.48 15.70 15.15
CA ALA A 740 35.11 16.71 16.12
C ALA A 740 34.14 16.14 17.17
N THR A 741 34.11 16.74 18.35
CA THR A 741 33.06 16.53 19.36
C THR A 741 32.09 17.68 19.29
N VAL A 742 30.80 17.38 19.33
CA VAL A 742 29.70 18.34 19.25
C VAL A 742 28.99 18.36 20.60
N LYS A 743 28.83 19.56 21.14
CA LYS A 743 28.07 19.78 22.36
C LYS A 743 27.22 21.04 22.24
N ASP A 744 25.90 20.87 22.35
CA ASP A 744 24.89 21.92 22.35
C ASP A 744 24.98 22.87 21.13
N ASP A 745 25.36 22.35 19.96
CA ASP A 745 25.56 23.14 18.74
C ASP A 745 24.58 22.76 17.63
N ARG A 746 23.89 23.75 17.08
CA ARG A 746 22.95 23.60 15.95
C ARG A 746 23.64 23.64 14.60
N THR A 747 24.86 24.17 14.51
CA THR A 747 25.62 24.21 13.26
C THR A 747 27.04 23.73 13.49
N VAL A 748 27.27 22.45 13.20
CA VAL A 748 28.58 21.83 13.33
C VAL A 748 29.39 22.15 12.09
N THR A 749 30.58 22.75 12.26
CA THR A 749 31.54 22.93 11.17
C THR A 749 32.89 22.36 11.57
N ALA A 750 33.46 21.48 10.75
CA ALA A 750 34.77 20.88 10.99
C ALA A 750 35.63 20.92 9.73
N ARG A 751 36.90 21.29 9.88
CA ARG A 751 37.93 21.08 8.85
C ARG A 751 38.64 19.78 9.13
N LEU A 752 38.77 18.93 8.13
CA LEU A 752 39.52 17.68 8.27
C LEU A 752 41.00 17.92 7.95
N PRO A 753 41.93 17.13 8.53
CA PRO A 753 43.35 17.19 8.19
C PRO A 753 43.60 17.08 6.68
N GLU A 754 44.63 17.76 6.19
CA GLU A 754 45.00 17.71 4.77
C GLU A 754 45.27 16.27 4.31
N GLY A 755 44.72 15.89 3.15
CA GLY A 755 44.84 14.53 2.61
C GLY A 755 43.91 13.47 3.24
N THR A 756 42.95 13.87 4.08
CA THR A 756 41.99 12.94 4.70
C THR A 756 41.16 12.21 3.64
N ARG A 757 41.24 10.87 3.59
CA ARG A 757 40.43 10.04 2.70
C ARG A 757 39.21 9.47 3.43
N ALA A 758 38.01 9.74 2.92
CA ALA A 758 36.76 9.22 3.47
C ALA A 758 35.77 8.86 2.35
N ARG A 759 34.99 7.79 2.57
CA ARG A 759 33.76 7.47 1.84
C ARG A 759 32.53 7.85 2.66
N TYR A 760 32.57 7.61 3.96
CA TYR A 760 31.46 7.90 4.86
C TYR A 760 31.82 9.02 5.83
N VAL A 761 30.87 9.92 6.06
CA VAL A 761 30.96 10.97 7.09
C VAL A 761 29.65 10.98 7.85
N ARG A 762 29.67 10.96 9.19
CA ARG A 762 28.46 10.92 10.01
C ARG A 762 28.59 11.70 11.31
N LEU A 763 27.47 12.15 11.86
CA LEU A 763 27.35 12.45 13.28
C LEU A 763 26.81 11.21 14.00
N ARG A 764 27.43 10.86 15.14
CA ARG A 764 26.98 9.80 16.03
C ARG A 764 26.65 10.36 17.40
N ALA A 765 25.44 10.11 17.87
CA ALA A 765 24.98 10.49 19.19
C ALA A 765 25.81 9.81 20.28
N THR A 766 26.34 10.57 21.23
CA THR A 766 27.10 10.02 22.38
C THR A 766 26.26 9.88 23.64
N ALA A 767 25.01 10.32 23.61
CA ALA A 767 24.03 10.15 24.67
C ALA A 767 22.61 10.13 24.06
N PRO A 768 21.63 9.46 24.70
CA PRO A 768 20.24 9.57 24.28
C PRO A 768 19.67 10.96 24.58
N GLN A 769 18.63 11.35 23.83
CA GLN A 769 17.86 12.58 24.09
C GLN A 769 16.34 12.33 23.98
N GLU A 770 15.54 13.28 24.47
CA GLU A 770 14.08 13.14 24.55
C GLU A 770 13.33 13.54 23.26
N ASN A 771 13.95 14.39 22.43
CA ASN A 771 13.31 14.96 21.24
C ASN A 771 13.95 14.44 19.95
N ALA A 772 13.12 14.30 18.91
CA ALA A 772 13.56 13.98 17.55
C ALA A 772 14.52 15.03 17.00
N VAL A 773 15.40 14.63 16.10
CA VAL A 773 16.36 15.53 15.44
C VAL A 773 15.82 15.96 14.08
N SER A 774 16.02 17.23 13.75
CA SER A 774 15.81 17.79 12.43
C SER A 774 17.16 18.22 11.84
N VAL A 775 17.44 17.79 10.62
CA VAL A 775 18.69 18.09 9.90
C VAL A 775 18.31 18.81 8.62
N ARG A 776 18.69 20.08 8.56
CA ARG A 776 18.44 20.95 7.40
C ARG A 776 19.43 20.70 6.29
N GLU A 777 20.71 20.57 6.65
CA GLU A 777 21.77 20.37 5.65
C GLU A 777 22.94 19.61 6.27
N PHE A 778 23.54 18.72 5.48
CA PHE A 778 24.73 17.92 5.79
C PHE A 778 25.63 17.92 4.55
N SER A 779 26.52 18.90 4.51
CA SER A 779 27.46 19.10 3.40
C SER A 779 28.85 18.59 3.75
N VAL A 780 29.47 17.90 2.78
CA VAL A 780 30.84 17.39 2.85
C VAL A 780 31.61 17.92 1.66
N THR A 781 32.72 18.62 1.89
CA THR A 781 33.55 19.18 0.82
C THR A 781 34.66 18.20 0.45
N THR A 782 34.74 17.80 -0.81
CA THR A 782 35.71 16.82 -1.34
C THR A 782 36.60 17.39 -2.44
N GLU A 783 37.70 16.70 -2.77
CA GLU A 783 38.57 17.05 -3.91
C GLU A 783 37.87 16.95 -5.27
N ASP A 784 36.88 16.07 -5.37
CA ASP A 784 36.10 15.83 -6.59
C ASP A 784 35.09 16.95 -6.87
N ASP A 785 34.79 17.78 -5.86
CA ASP A 785 33.90 18.94 -5.94
C ASP A 785 34.59 20.15 -6.56
N GLY A 786 35.56 19.96 -7.45
CA GLY A 786 36.15 21.05 -8.22
C GLY A 786 35.05 21.99 -8.74
N ALA A 787 35.12 23.27 -8.36
CA ALA A 787 34.11 24.31 -8.58
C ALA A 787 32.65 24.08 -8.13
N SER A 788 32.21 22.88 -7.75
CA SER A 788 30.93 22.73 -7.03
C SER A 788 31.06 23.00 -5.53
N GLY A 789 32.30 23.00 -5.01
CA GLY A 789 32.68 23.45 -3.67
C GLY A 789 33.87 24.40 -3.65
N ALA A 790 34.34 24.89 -4.80
CA ALA A 790 35.26 26.02 -4.79
C ALA A 790 34.46 27.29 -4.51
N TYR A 791 35.02 28.18 -3.72
CA TYR A 791 34.64 29.58 -3.75
C TYR A 791 34.80 30.09 -5.20
N ALA A 792 33.77 29.97 -6.03
CA ALA A 792 33.49 31.08 -6.92
C ALA A 792 33.27 32.25 -5.98
N ALA A 793 34.15 33.25 -5.99
CA ALA A 793 33.91 34.48 -5.23
C ALA A 793 32.57 35.13 -5.62
N ASP A 794 32.03 34.74 -6.78
CA ASP A 794 30.76 35.14 -7.34
C ASP A 794 29.64 34.10 -7.09
N PRO A 795 28.63 34.43 -6.25
CA PRO A 795 27.45 33.61 -6.02
C PRO A 795 26.68 33.22 -7.30
N ALA A 796 26.73 34.05 -8.35
CA ALA A 796 26.06 33.76 -9.61
C ALA A 796 26.73 32.59 -10.35
N ALA A 797 28.05 32.45 -10.26
CA ALA A 797 28.75 31.33 -10.87
C ALA A 797 28.53 30.02 -10.11
N GLN A 798 28.44 30.10 -8.78
CA GLN A 798 28.09 28.95 -7.94
C GLN A 798 26.67 28.45 -8.25
N ALA A 799 25.70 29.35 -8.30
CA ALA A 799 24.31 29.02 -8.64
C ALA A 799 24.12 28.49 -10.07
N ALA A 800 25.08 28.72 -10.98
CA ALA A 800 25.05 28.18 -12.34
C ALA A 800 25.84 26.86 -12.47
N SER A 801 26.37 26.31 -11.38
CA SER A 801 27.16 25.07 -11.37
C SER A 801 26.94 24.24 -10.09
N ASP A 802 25.80 24.45 -9.42
CA ASP A 802 25.48 23.84 -8.12
C ASP A 802 24.93 22.41 -8.24
N GLY A 803 24.64 21.94 -9.46
CA GLY A 803 24.01 20.66 -9.72
C GLY A 803 22.51 20.65 -9.43
N ASP A 804 21.89 21.80 -9.16
CA ASP A 804 20.44 21.98 -9.07
C ASP A 804 19.93 22.69 -10.32
N ALA A 805 19.46 21.89 -11.28
CA ALA A 805 18.83 22.35 -12.51
C ALA A 805 17.55 23.23 -12.31
N THR A 806 17.09 23.43 -11.08
CA THR A 806 16.01 24.38 -10.74
C THR A 806 16.52 25.76 -10.35
N THR A 807 17.80 25.90 -10.01
CA THR A 807 18.47 27.19 -9.85
C THR A 807 18.56 27.90 -11.19
N THR A 808 18.44 29.22 -11.18
CA THR A 808 18.53 30.04 -12.40
C THR A 808 19.36 31.28 -12.16
N VAL A 809 20.23 31.59 -13.11
CA VAL A 809 21.12 32.75 -13.08
C VAL A 809 20.99 33.51 -14.38
N ARG A 810 20.65 34.80 -14.30
CA ARG A 810 20.69 35.69 -15.46
C ARG A 810 22.14 36.09 -15.73
N VAL A 811 22.62 35.83 -16.94
CA VAL A 811 23.99 36.14 -17.34
C VAL A 811 24.19 37.67 -17.38
N PRO A 812 25.19 38.22 -16.66
CA PRO A 812 25.50 39.65 -16.69
C PRO A 812 26.00 40.13 -18.07
N ALA A 813 25.97 41.44 -18.32
CA ALA A 813 26.41 42.01 -19.60
C ALA A 813 27.91 41.77 -19.87
N GLU A 814 28.71 41.76 -18.81
CA GLU A 814 30.13 41.42 -18.77
C GLU A 814 30.42 39.93 -18.91
N GLY A 815 29.39 39.08 -18.82
CA GLY A 815 29.46 37.62 -18.87
C GLY A 815 29.54 36.95 -17.50
N LEU A 816 29.09 35.70 -17.45
CA LEU A 816 29.12 34.84 -16.27
C LEU A 816 30.37 33.95 -16.34
N THR A 817 31.25 34.00 -15.33
CA THR A 817 32.52 33.26 -15.33
C THR A 817 32.58 32.26 -14.18
N LEU A 818 32.81 30.98 -14.52
CA LEU A 818 33.02 29.88 -13.59
C LEU A 818 34.51 29.52 -13.55
N GLU A 819 35.16 29.64 -12.38
CA GLU A 819 36.58 29.29 -12.20
C GLU A 819 36.75 27.91 -11.55
N TYR A 820 37.68 27.10 -12.07
CA TYR A 820 37.88 25.70 -11.64
C TYR A 820 38.95 25.51 -10.54
N GLY A 821 39.60 26.60 -10.10
CA GLY A 821 40.71 26.56 -9.14
C GLY A 821 42.00 25.93 -9.66
N SER A 822 41.94 25.00 -10.62
CA SER A 822 43.09 24.42 -11.33
C SER A 822 42.71 24.00 -12.76
N ALA A 823 43.69 23.99 -13.67
CA ALA A 823 43.43 23.68 -15.08
C ALA A 823 43.25 22.18 -15.32
N ARG A 824 42.07 21.78 -15.83
CA ARG A 824 41.71 20.38 -16.11
C ARG A 824 41.32 20.16 -17.58
N PRO A 825 41.61 18.98 -18.16
CA PRO A 825 41.24 18.70 -19.54
C PRO A 825 39.73 18.51 -19.68
N LEU A 826 39.08 19.34 -20.50
CA LEU A 826 37.65 19.27 -20.81
C LEU A 826 37.41 18.47 -22.08
N GLU A 827 36.54 17.47 -22.02
CA GLU A 827 36.05 16.74 -23.18
C GLU A 827 34.94 17.52 -23.89
N ALA A 828 33.95 17.98 -23.12
CA ALA A 828 32.84 18.80 -23.59
C ALA A 828 32.34 19.73 -22.48
N LEU A 829 31.46 20.65 -22.85
CA LEU A 829 30.76 21.53 -21.93
C LEU A 829 29.29 21.56 -22.33
N THR A 830 28.41 21.23 -21.39
CA THR A 830 26.95 21.37 -21.56
C THR A 830 26.50 22.65 -20.85
N VAL A 831 25.67 23.45 -21.51
CA VAL A 831 25.06 24.66 -20.93
C VAL A 831 23.55 24.55 -21.10
N LEU A 832 22.83 24.60 -19.98
CA LEU A 832 21.38 24.55 -19.90
C LEU A 832 20.81 25.95 -19.72
N THR A 833 19.87 26.34 -20.57
CA THR A 833 19.28 27.68 -20.60
C THR A 833 17.76 27.63 -20.76
N ASP A 834 17.10 28.78 -20.69
CA ASP A 834 15.71 28.89 -21.12
C ASP A 834 15.53 28.47 -22.59
N THR A 835 14.39 27.86 -22.91
CA THR A 835 14.08 27.29 -24.24
C THR A 835 13.62 28.33 -25.28
N GLY A 836 13.59 29.62 -24.93
CA GLY A 836 13.15 30.70 -25.81
C GLY A 836 14.24 31.24 -26.76
N PRO A 837 13.87 31.93 -27.86
CA PRO A 837 14.80 32.48 -28.86
C PRO A 837 15.71 33.63 -28.37
N GLY A 838 15.71 33.91 -27.05
CA GLY A 838 16.49 34.99 -26.43
C GLY A 838 17.88 34.61 -25.93
N ALA A 839 18.24 33.32 -25.88
CA ALA A 839 19.50 32.85 -25.30
C ALA A 839 20.70 32.93 -26.27
N ALA A 840 20.86 34.04 -27.00
CA ALA A 840 21.98 34.21 -27.91
C ALA A 840 23.24 34.66 -27.17
N GLY A 841 24.31 33.87 -27.23
CA GLY A 841 25.57 34.16 -26.55
C GLY A 841 26.76 33.38 -27.13
N SER A 842 27.92 33.55 -26.52
CA SER A 842 29.11 32.75 -26.79
C SER A 842 29.65 32.12 -25.52
N VAL A 843 30.22 30.94 -25.68
CA VAL A 843 30.88 30.22 -24.59
C VAL A 843 32.37 30.14 -24.88
N GLU A 844 33.18 30.47 -23.88
CA GLU A 844 34.63 30.55 -23.94
C GLU A 844 35.25 29.78 -22.77
N VAL A 845 36.47 29.26 -22.97
CA VAL A 845 37.29 28.64 -21.93
C VAL A 845 38.60 29.41 -21.76
N ARG A 846 39.10 29.52 -20.53
CA ARG A 846 40.41 30.10 -20.25
C ARG A 846 41.47 29.00 -20.22
N VAL A 847 42.41 29.05 -21.16
CA VAL A 847 43.52 28.09 -21.26
C VAL A 847 44.78 28.72 -20.67
N PRO A 848 45.47 28.06 -19.71
CA PRO A 848 46.69 28.59 -19.10
C PRO A 848 47.73 29.01 -20.15
N GLY A 849 48.24 30.24 -20.04
CA GLY A 849 49.23 30.80 -20.97
C GLY A 849 48.71 31.16 -22.37
N GLN A 850 47.44 30.86 -22.69
CA GLN A 850 46.82 31.16 -23.99
C GLN A 850 45.62 32.12 -23.89
N GLY A 851 45.09 32.36 -22.69
CA GLY A 851 43.96 33.26 -22.46
C GLY A 851 42.60 32.64 -22.84
N TRP A 852 41.61 33.49 -23.11
CA TRP A 852 40.25 33.08 -23.47
C TRP A 852 40.19 32.55 -24.91
N ARG A 853 39.59 31.36 -25.06
CA ARG A 853 39.36 30.71 -26.35
C ARG A 853 37.88 30.40 -26.50
N ARG A 854 37.29 30.80 -27.63
CA ARG A 854 35.90 30.51 -27.96
C ARG A 854 35.68 29.02 -28.25
N LEU A 855 34.71 28.41 -27.57
CA LEU A 855 34.24 27.05 -27.86
C LEU A 855 33.10 27.05 -28.88
N GLY A 856 32.14 27.97 -28.77
CA GLY A 856 30.99 28.00 -29.65
C GLY A 856 29.96 29.07 -29.35
N ALA A 857 28.80 28.98 -30.01
CA ALA A 857 27.63 29.80 -29.73
C ALA A 857 26.71 29.09 -28.74
N LEU A 858 26.02 29.87 -27.91
CA LEU A 858 24.97 29.39 -27.02
C LEU A 858 23.67 29.24 -27.83
N GLY A 859 23.04 28.08 -27.72
CA GLY A 859 21.68 27.80 -28.19
C GLY A 859 20.64 27.94 -27.07
N GLY A 860 19.37 28.01 -27.47
CA GLY A 860 18.24 28.00 -26.52
C GLY A 860 17.97 26.58 -25.98
N GLY A 861 17.73 26.47 -24.68
CA GLY A 861 17.41 25.24 -23.99
C GLY A 861 18.65 24.43 -23.61
N TRP A 862 19.28 23.79 -24.58
CA TRP A 862 20.42 22.89 -24.37
C TRP A 862 21.50 23.17 -25.42
N THR A 863 22.74 23.32 -24.96
CA THR A 863 23.91 23.49 -25.83
C THR A 863 25.03 22.58 -25.36
N GLU A 864 25.58 21.77 -26.26
CA GLU A 864 26.81 21.03 -26.00
C GLU A 864 27.92 21.45 -26.94
N LEU A 865 29.07 21.77 -26.35
CA LEU A 865 30.23 22.28 -27.06
C LEU A 865 31.43 21.35 -26.81
N PRO A 866 31.99 20.73 -27.87
CA PRO A 866 33.16 19.87 -27.72
C PRO A 866 34.41 20.70 -27.39
N ALA A 867 35.13 20.31 -26.35
CA ALA A 867 36.39 20.91 -25.93
C ALA A 867 37.62 20.05 -26.27
N ARG A 868 37.43 18.76 -26.62
CA ARG A 868 38.46 17.86 -27.19
C ARG A 868 39.76 17.81 -26.38
N GLY A 869 39.65 17.72 -25.05
CA GLY A 869 40.76 17.62 -24.12
C GLY A 869 41.46 18.94 -23.78
N LEU A 870 40.92 20.10 -24.20
CA LEU A 870 41.50 21.42 -23.85
C LEU A 870 41.62 21.58 -22.33
N ARG A 871 42.83 21.88 -21.84
CA ARG A 871 43.06 22.15 -20.42
C ARG A 871 42.57 23.54 -20.06
N SER A 872 41.45 23.61 -19.36
CA SER A 872 40.79 24.86 -18.98
C SER A 872 40.83 25.09 -17.48
N GLU A 873 41.06 26.32 -17.06
CA GLU A 873 40.98 26.77 -15.65
C GLU A 873 39.72 27.59 -15.36
N ALA A 874 38.96 28.01 -16.39
CA ALA A 874 37.69 28.71 -16.24
C ALA A 874 36.81 28.60 -17.49
N VAL A 875 35.50 28.74 -17.33
CA VAL A 875 34.52 28.90 -18.42
C VAL A 875 33.83 30.25 -18.30
N ARG A 876 33.51 30.87 -19.42
CA ARG A 876 32.73 32.10 -19.48
C ARG A 876 31.58 31.97 -20.48
N VAL A 877 30.39 32.41 -20.07
CA VAL A 877 29.22 32.59 -20.94
C VAL A 877 28.97 34.08 -21.09
N THR A 878 28.95 34.58 -22.32
CA THR A 878 28.78 36.01 -22.62
C THR A 878 27.53 36.22 -23.49
N PRO A 879 26.65 37.17 -23.16
CA PRO A 879 25.50 37.51 -24.00
C PRO A 879 25.96 38.09 -25.35
N SER A 880 25.18 37.87 -26.41
CA SER A 880 25.40 38.56 -27.68
C SER A 880 25.03 40.04 -27.54
N ALA A 881 25.79 40.94 -28.17
CA ALA A 881 25.51 42.36 -28.14
C ALA A 881 24.09 42.67 -28.69
N GLY A 882 23.26 43.36 -27.90
CA GLY A 882 21.88 43.69 -28.26
C GLY A 882 20.85 42.56 -28.11
N ALA A 883 21.26 41.38 -27.65
CA ALA A 883 20.34 40.28 -27.32
C ALA A 883 19.82 40.39 -25.87
N HIS A 884 18.71 39.73 -25.58
CA HIS A 884 18.26 39.56 -24.20
C HIS A 884 19.28 38.68 -23.46
N PRO A 885 19.67 39.03 -22.22
CA PRO A 885 20.63 38.22 -21.48
C PRO A 885 20.09 36.81 -21.25
N PRO A 886 20.85 35.74 -21.56
CA PRO A 886 20.41 34.38 -21.33
C PRO A 886 20.23 34.13 -19.83
N VAL A 887 19.27 33.27 -19.49
CA VAL A 887 19.15 32.67 -18.17
C VAL A 887 19.77 31.28 -18.26
N VAL A 888 20.76 31.02 -17.43
CA VAL A 888 21.46 29.75 -17.31
C VAL A 888 20.90 29.01 -16.09
N HIS A 889 20.57 27.75 -16.29
CA HIS A 889 20.22 26.84 -15.19
C HIS A 889 21.45 26.11 -14.68
N GLU A 890 22.29 25.63 -15.59
CA GLU A 890 23.46 24.83 -15.24
C GLU A 890 24.54 24.93 -16.32
N ILE A 891 25.80 24.96 -15.89
CA ILE A 891 27.01 24.82 -16.69
C ILE A 891 27.71 23.54 -16.24
N VAL A 892 27.64 22.50 -17.06
CA VAL A 892 28.18 21.17 -16.76
C VAL A 892 29.46 20.91 -17.54
N PRO A 893 30.64 21.00 -16.91
CA PRO A 893 31.90 20.58 -17.54
C PRO A 893 32.04 19.05 -17.54
N TRP A 894 32.31 18.47 -18.70
CA TRP A 894 32.68 17.06 -18.84
C TRP A 894 34.20 16.96 -18.92
N TYR A 895 34.84 16.37 -17.91
CA TYR A 895 36.30 16.29 -17.86
C TYR A 895 36.84 15.00 -18.48
N ALA A 896 37.84 15.14 -19.35
CA ALA A 896 38.49 14.01 -20.02
C ALA A 896 39.39 13.19 -19.08
N ASP A 897 39.65 13.64 -17.85
CA ASP A 897 40.45 12.93 -16.84
C ASP A 897 39.60 12.04 -15.90
N ARG A 898 38.28 11.98 -16.09
CA ARG A 898 37.36 11.11 -15.34
C ARG A 898 37.13 9.78 -16.08
N PRO A 899 36.92 8.65 -15.38
CA PRO A 899 36.46 7.43 -16.03
C PRO A 899 35.16 7.68 -16.79
N ALA A 900 35.08 7.22 -18.04
CA ALA A 900 33.89 7.40 -18.89
C ALA A 900 32.65 6.73 -18.28
N ALA A 901 32.81 5.75 -17.40
CA ALA A 901 31.73 5.11 -16.68
C ALA A 901 32.18 4.56 -15.33
N ARG A 902 31.21 4.33 -14.44
CA ARG A 902 31.39 3.72 -13.12
C ARG A 902 30.79 2.33 -13.11
N MET A 903 31.36 1.44 -12.29
CA MET A 903 30.84 0.11 -12.05
C MET A 903 30.59 -0.11 -10.55
N THR A 904 29.37 -0.50 -10.21
CA THR A 904 28.97 -0.94 -8.87
C THR A 904 28.39 -2.34 -8.94
N LEU A 905 28.68 -3.18 -7.95
CA LEU A 905 28.09 -4.52 -7.86
C LEU A 905 26.92 -4.49 -6.87
N ASP A 906 25.86 -5.26 -7.13
CA ASP A 906 24.76 -5.45 -6.18
C ASP A 906 25.25 -6.10 -4.87
N ARG A 907 26.30 -6.92 -4.97
CA ARG A 907 27.05 -7.50 -3.86
C ARG A 907 28.48 -7.78 -4.27
N THR A 908 29.39 -7.71 -3.30
CA THR A 908 30.82 -8.01 -3.49
C THR A 908 31.19 -9.42 -3.07
N GLU A 909 30.27 -10.16 -2.46
CA GLU A 909 30.52 -11.52 -1.97
C GLU A 909 29.36 -12.44 -2.36
N THR A 910 29.66 -13.72 -2.61
CA THR A 910 28.64 -14.74 -2.87
C THR A 910 29.11 -16.13 -2.47
N ASP A 911 28.20 -16.93 -1.93
CA ASP A 911 28.46 -18.32 -1.58
C ASP A 911 28.08 -19.23 -2.75
N LEU A 912 28.91 -20.22 -3.04
CA LEU A 912 28.66 -21.24 -4.07
C LEU A 912 29.00 -22.63 -3.56
N GLU A 913 28.19 -23.62 -3.93
CA GLU A 913 28.50 -25.04 -3.73
C GLU A 913 29.28 -25.59 -4.92
N LEU A 914 30.29 -26.41 -4.67
CA LEU A 914 31.02 -27.14 -5.70
C LEU A 914 30.07 -27.97 -6.59
N GLY A 915 30.03 -27.69 -7.89
CA GLY A 915 29.12 -28.32 -8.86
C GLY A 915 27.64 -27.96 -8.69
N GLY A 916 27.30 -27.04 -7.78
CA GLY A 916 25.95 -26.59 -7.45
C GLY A 916 25.33 -25.67 -8.52
N ALA A 917 24.19 -25.07 -8.18
CA ALA A 917 23.56 -24.08 -9.06
C ALA A 917 24.41 -22.81 -9.15
N PRO A 918 24.49 -22.16 -10.33
CA PRO A 918 25.24 -20.92 -10.48
C PRO A 918 24.58 -19.76 -9.72
N ALA A 919 25.39 -18.82 -9.25
CA ALA A 919 24.94 -17.55 -8.70
C ALA A 919 25.04 -16.44 -9.75
N THR A 920 24.13 -15.47 -9.68
CA THR A 920 24.20 -14.26 -10.52
C THR A 920 24.50 -13.06 -9.65
N VAL A 921 25.66 -12.44 -9.86
CA VAL A 921 25.99 -11.10 -9.36
C VAL A 921 25.68 -10.10 -10.47
N THR A 922 25.16 -8.93 -10.13
CA THR A 922 24.76 -7.92 -11.11
C THR A 922 25.68 -6.71 -11.03
N ALA A 923 26.36 -6.40 -12.14
CA ALA A 923 27.15 -5.20 -12.30
C ALA A 923 26.30 -4.09 -12.89
N GLU A 924 26.12 -3.00 -12.14
CA GLU A 924 25.54 -1.77 -12.62
C GLU A 924 26.63 -0.87 -13.19
N LEU A 925 26.45 -0.46 -14.44
CA LEU A 925 27.33 0.43 -15.19
C LEU A 925 26.61 1.75 -15.40
N THR A 926 27.24 2.85 -15.01
CA THR A 926 26.64 4.19 -15.12
C THR A 926 27.57 5.11 -15.90
N ASP A 927 27.03 5.71 -16.95
CA ASP A 927 27.78 6.60 -17.83
C ASP A 927 28.14 7.91 -17.14
N ALA A 928 29.32 8.42 -17.47
CA ALA A 928 29.84 9.71 -17.04
C ALA A 928 30.48 10.50 -18.18
N SER A 929 30.17 10.14 -19.42
CA SER A 929 30.65 10.77 -20.64
C SER A 929 29.58 11.67 -21.27
N PRO A 930 29.97 12.69 -22.06
CA PRO A 930 29.04 13.46 -22.88
C PRO A 930 28.51 12.67 -24.10
N SER A 931 28.96 11.42 -24.32
CA SER A 931 28.54 10.57 -25.44
C SER A 931 28.30 9.13 -25.01
N ALA A 932 27.47 8.41 -25.78
CA ALA A 932 27.30 6.97 -25.59
C ALA A 932 28.64 6.24 -25.77
N ALA A 933 28.89 5.23 -24.95
CA ALA A 933 30.12 4.44 -24.97
C ALA A 933 29.80 2.95 -25.18
N THR A 934 30.65 2.25 -25.94
CA THR A 934 30.66 0.78 -25.94
C THR A 934 31.60 0.31 -24.85
N VAL A 935 31.12 -0.57 -23.98
CA VAL A 935 31.84 -1.01 -22.80
C VAL A 935 31.99 -2.52 -22.82
N SER A 936 33.17 -3.03 -22.43
CA SER A 936 33.40 -4.47 -22.30
C SER A 936 33.54 -4.86 -20.83
N LEU A 937 32.75 -5.86 -20.41
CA LEU A 937 32.85 -6.47 -19.09
C LEU A 937 33.51 -7.84 -19.22
N THR A 938 34.67 -7.99 -18.60
CA THR A 938 35.43 -9.25 -18.56
C THR A 938 35.60 -9.71 -17.12
N ALA A 939 35.54 -11.02 -16.89
CA ALA A 939 35.87 -11.62 -15.61
C ALA A 939 37.21 -12.37 -15.71
N GLU A 940 38.11 -12.12 -14.77
CA GLU A 940 39.40 -12.81 -14.65
C GLU A 940 39.29 -13.90 -13.59
N ALA A 941 38.47 -14.93 -13.86
CA ALA A 941 38.18 -15.97 -12.87
C ALA A 941 39.37 -16.95 -12.69
N PRO A 942 39.67 -17.40 -11.45
CA PRO A 942 40.63 -18.49 -11.18
C PRO A 942 40.22 -19.81 -11.85
N GLU A 943 41.15 -20.77 -11.96
CA GLU A 943 40.91 -22.06 -12.65
C GLU A 943 39.70 -22.84 -12.10
N ASP A 944 39.43 -22.74 -10.79
CA ASP A 944 38.30 -23.41 -10.12
C ASP A 944 36.99 -22.60 -10.14
N VAL A 945 36.93 -21.45 -10.82
CA VAL A 945 35.72 -20.63 -10.92
C VAL A 945 35.39 -20.33 -12.38
N GLU A 946 34.18 -20.67 -12.81
CA GLU A 946 33.68 -20.27 -14.11
C GLU A 946 32.87 -18.97 -13.96
N ALA A 947 33.23 -17.95 -14.74
CA ALA A 947 32.53 -16.67 -14.77
C ALA A 947 32.09 -16.32 -16.20
N VAL A 948 30.78 -16.17 -16.40
CA VAL A 948 30.17 -15.80 -17.69
C VAL A 948 29.68 -14.36 -17.63
N THR A 949 30.23 -13.52 -18.51
CA THR A 949 29.79 -12.14 -18.75
C THR A 949 29.19 -12.02 -20.16
N PRO A 950 28.34 -11.02 -20.42
CA PRO A 950 27.76 -10.80 -21.75
C PRO A 950 28.71 -10.14 -22.77
N GLY A 951 29.95 -9.83 -22.39
CA GLY A 951 30.96 -9.25 -23.29
C GLY A 951 30.81 -7.73 -23.47
N GLU A 952 30.48 -7.28 -24.67
CA GLU A 952 30.28 -5.86 -25.02
C GLU A 952 28.83 -5.42 -24.79
N VAL A 953 28.65 -4.24 -24.22
CA VAL A 953 27.34 -3.62 -24.00
C VAL A 953 27.39 -2.15 -24.43
N GLU A 954 26.29 -1.65 -24.99
CA GLU A 954 26.14 -0.23 -25.29
C GLU A 954 25.66 0.50 -24.03
N LEU A 955 26.43 1.49 -23.58
CA LEU A 955 26.12 2.34 -22.45
C LEU A 955 25.66 3.70 -22.99
N PRO A 956 24.34 4.00 -22.98
CA PRO A 956 23.84 5.27 -23.49
C PRO A 956 24.29 6.44 -22.62
N ARG A 957 24.36 7.64 -23.21
CA ARG A 957 24.75 8.88 -22.52
C ARG A 957 23.97 9.10 -21.22
N GLY A 958 24.68 9.35 -20.13
CA GLY A 958 24.13 9.49 -18.77
C GLY A 958 23.25 8.32 -18.31
N GLY A 959 23.29 7.21 -19.06
CA GLY A 959 22.46 6.06 -18.86
C GLY A 959 23.06 5.09 -17.86
N ARG A 960 22.24 4.12 -17.49
CA ARG A 960 22.60 3.01 -16.63
C ARG A 960 22.29 1.72 -17.36
N VAL A 961 23.21 0.77 -17.27
CA VAL A 961 23.03 -0.59 -17.78
C VAL A 961 23.30 -1.57 -16.64
N VAL A 962 22.44 -2.57 -16.49
CA VAL A 962 22.63 -3.64 -15.49
C VAL A 962 23.04 -4.90 -16.24
N VAL A 963 24.18 -5.45 -15.85
CA VAL A 963 24.86 -6.54 -16.54
C VAL A 963 24.97 -7.73 -15.59
N PRO A 964 24.34 -8.88 -15.89
CA PRO A 964 24.48 -10.07 -15.07
C PRO A 964 25.84 -10.74 -15.30
N VAL A 965 26.51 -11.10 -14.21
CA VAL A 965 27.71 -11.95 -14.17
C VAL A 965 27.32 -13.26 -13.49
N ARG A 966 27.36 -14.35 -14.26
CA ARG A 966 27.03 -15.68 -13.73
C ARG A 966 28.30 -16.38 -13.27
N LEU A 967 28.31 -16.85 -12.03
CA LEU A 967 29.43 -17.53 -11.39
C LEU A 967 29.05 -18.97 -11.06
N SER A 968 29.91 -19.92 -11.40
CA SER A 968 29.76 -21.36 -11.07
C SER A 968 31.08 -21.96 -10.62
N LEU A 969 30.98 -23.03 -9.84
CA LEU A 969 32.11 -23.85 -9.42
C LEU A 969 31.99 -25.25 -10.02
N PRO A 970 33.07 -25.86 -10.52
CA PRO A 970 33.06 -27.24 -10.96
C PRO A 970 32.86 -28.19 -9.75
N ALA A 971 32.39 -29.41 -10.01
CA ALA A 971 32.10 -30.38 -8.95
C ALA A 971 33.37 -30.90 -8.25
N ASP A 972 34.48 -30.93 -8.96
CA ASP A 972 35.81 -31.38 -8.54
C ASP A 972 36.73 -30.23 -8.08
N GLY A 973 36.22 -28.99 -7.99
CA GLY A 973 36.96 -27.84 -7.48
C GLY A 973 37.30 -27.95 -5.99
N ALA A 974 38.21 -27.11 -5.51
CA ALA A 974 38.55 -27.06 -4.08
C ALA A 974 37.61 -26.13 -3.29
N PRO A 975 37.26 -26.46 -2.03
CA PRO A 975 36.61 -25.49 -1.15
C PRO A 975 37.61 -24.41 -0.72
N GLY A 976 37.14 -23.19 -0.51
CA GLY A 976 38.00 -22.06 -0.17
C GLY A 976 37.37 -20.71 -0.49
N VAL A 977 38.19 -19.67 -0.49
CA VAL A 977 37.80 -18.31 -0.89
C VAL A 977 38.53 -17.95 -2.17
N TYR A 978 37.76 -17.60 -3.20
CA TYR A 978 38.27 -17.22 -4.51
C TYR A 978 37.95 -15.76 -4.78
N GLU A 979 38.93 -14.98 -5.22
CA GLU A 979 38.69 -13.64 -5.74
C GLU A 979 38.46 -13.71 -7.26
N VAL A 980 37.35 -13.12 -7.72
CA VAL A 980 37.02 -13.00 -9.14
C VAL A 980 37.05 -11.51 -9.51
N PRO A 981 38.19 -11.00 -10.00
CA PRO A 981 38.27 -9.64 -10.52
C PRO A 981 37.40 -9.48 -11.77
N LEU A 982 36.48 -8.53 -11.71
CA LEU A 982 35.71 -8.03 -12.84
C LEU A 982 36.39 -6.78 -13.38
N ALA A 983 36.80 -6.81 -14.64
CA ALA A 983 37.40 -5.70 -15.34
C ALA A 983 36.41 -5.12 -16.35
N PHE A 984 36.05 -3.87 -16.11
CA PHE A 984 35.25 -3.03 -16.98
C PHE A 984 36.16 -2.14 -17.81
N ARG A 985 36.04 -2.16 -19.15
CA ARG A 985 36.82 -1.28 -20.05
C ARG A 985 35.91 -0.38 -20.87
N ALA A 986 36.19 0.92 -20.83
CA ALA A 986 35.53 1.95 -21.64
C ALA A 986 36.58 2.98 -22.10
N GLU A 987 36.62 3.27 -23.42
CA GLU A 987 37.45 4.34 -24.02
C GLU A 987 38.94 4.31 -23.56
N GLY A 988 39.53 3.12 -23.45
CA GLY A 988 40.94 2.94 -23.08
C GLY A 988 41.23 3.02 -21.57
N ARG A 989 40.22 3.17 -20.70
CA ARG A 989 40.35 3.08 -19.24
C ARG A 989 39.76 1.77 -18.73
N THR A 990 40.39 1.19 -17.70
CA THR A 990 39.92 -0.05 -17.04
C THR A 990 39.56 0.26 -15.58
N VAL A 991 38.34 -0.08 -15.16
CA VAL A 991 37.89 -0.05 -13.76
C VAL A 991 37.74 -1.50 -13.30
N ARG A 992 38.24 -1.83 -12.10
CA ARG A 992 38.17 -3.17 -11.53
C ARG A 992 37.30 -3.18 -10.27
N GLN A 993 36.47 -4.20 -10.13
CA GLN A 993 35.83 -4.60 -8.87
C GLN A 993 36.12 -6.08 -8.65
N THR A 994 36.10 -6.55 -7.41
CA THR A 994 36.31 -7.97 -7.11
C THR A 994 35.06 -8.54 -6.50
N VAL A 995 34.66 -9.73 -6.96
CA VAL A 995 33.68 -10.57 -6.26
C VAL A 995 34.44 -11.64 -5.48
N THR A 996 34.22 -11.71 -4.18
CA THR A 996 34.69 -12.80 -3.34
C THR A 996 33.71 -13.96 -3.42
N VAL A 997 34.16 -15.11 -3.90
CA VAL A 997 33.38 -16.34 -3.98
C VAL A 997 33.81 -17.26 -2.84
N HIS A 998 32.90 -17.54 -1.92
CA HIS A 998 33.10 -18.56 -0.90
C HIS A 998 32.63 -19.91 -1.44
N ALA A 999 33.60 -20.76 -1.76
CA ALA A 999 33.39 -22.10 -2.30
C ALA A 999 33.24 -23.10 -1.16
N TYR A 1000 32.05 -23.71 -1.08
CA TYR A 1000 31.72 -24.71 -0.08
C TYR A 1000 31.56 -26.08 -0.71
N PRO A 1001 31.97 -27.14 0.02
CA PRO A 1001 31.70 -28.49 -0.43
C PRO A 1001 30.18 -28.75 -0.45
N ARG A 1002 29.74 -29.65 -1.33
CA ARG A 1002 28.36 -30.11 -1.34
C ARG A 1002 28.00 -30.76 -0.03
N THR A 1003 26.78 -30.51 0.43
CA THR A 1003 26.25 -31.11 1.65
C THR A 1003 24.90 -31.73 1.40
N GLY A 1004 24.65 -32.90 1.96
CA GLY A 1004 23.42 -33.64 1.74
C GLY A 1004 23.29 -34.83 2.69
N GLY A 1005 22.26 -35.65 2.44
CA GLY A 1005 21.91 -36.77 3.32
C GLY A 1005 20.97 -36.35 4.47
N LEU A 1006 20.81 -37.27 5.42
CA LEU A 1006 19.98 -37.08 6.60
C LEU A 1006 20.63 -36.09 7.57
N ASP A 1007 19.81 -35.39 8.35
CA ASP A 1007 20.26 -34.56 9.47
C ASP A 1007 21.04 -35.42 10.48
N LEU A 1008 22.31 -35.08 10.67
CA LEU A 1008 23.22 -35.76 11.58
C LEU A 1008 22.95 -35.42 13.05
N ALA A 1009 22.31 -34.28 13.32
CA ALA A 1009 21.99 -33.84 14.67
C ALA A 1009 20.63 -34.38 15.15
N ALA A 1010 19.82 -34.98 14.28
CA ALA A 1010 18.51 -35.51 14.66
C ALA A 1010 18.63 -36.59 15.76
N GLY A 1011 17.97 -36.34 16.90
CA GLY A 1011 17.99 -37.19 18.09
C GLY A 1011 19.32 -37.17 18.87
N ALA A 1012 20.27 -36.32 18.50
CA ALA A 1012 21.56 -36.22 19.17
C ALA A 1012 21.41 -35.68 20.60
N PRO A 1013 22.15 -36.23 21.60
CA PRO A 1013 22.22 -35.63 22.92
C PRO A 1013 22.68 -34.17 22.86
N ALA A 1014 21.95 -33.27 23.51
CA ALA A 1014 22.25 -31.84 23.53
C ALA A 1014 22.43 -31.33 24.95
N THR A 1015 23.36 -30.39 25.11
CA THR A 1015 23.66 -29.71 26.38
C THR A 1015 23.81 -28.21 26.15
N SER A 1016 23.65 -27.41 27.21
CA SER A 1016 23.75 -25.95 27.14
C SER A 1016 24.58 -25.39 28.29
N SER A 1017 24.95 -24.12 28.17
CA SER A 1017 25.49 -23.29 29.26
C SER A 1017 24.47 -22.99 30.38
N GLY A 1018 23.21 -23.36 30.18
CA GLY A 1018 22.07 -23.07 31.03
C GLY A 1018 20.81 -22.90 30.20
N ASP A 1019 19.67 -23.30 30.77
CA ASP A 1019 18.34 -23.17 30.18
C ASP A 1019 17.55 -22.03 30.87
N GLU A 1020 16.67 -21.36 30.14
CA GLU A 1020 15.81 -20.28 30.67
C GLU A 1020 14.91 -20.81 31.79
N THR A 1021 14.26 -21.95 31.53
CA THR A 1021 13.47 -22.74 32.48
C THR A 1021 13.57 -24.22 32.10
N ALA A 1022 13.08 -25.11 32.97
CA ALA A 1022 12.99 -26.54 32.67
C ALA A 1022 12.07 -26.88 31.47
N ASP A 1023 11.21 -25.94 31.05
CA ASP A 1023 10.29 -26.12 29.91
C ASP A 1023 10.97 -25.86 28.55
N PHE A 1024 12.19 -25.29 28.54
CA PHE A 1024 12.95 -25.00 27.31
C PHE A 1024 14.35 -25.63 27.31
N PRO A 1025 14.45 -26.97 27.47
CA PRO A 1025 15.70 -27.66 27.69
C PRO A 1025 16.56 -27.73 26.43
N ALA A 1026 17.87 -27.94 26.60
CA ALA A 1026 18.80 -28.16 25.48
C ALA A 1026 18.39 -29.33 24.56
N SER A 1027 17.74 -30.37 25.11
CA SER A 1027 17.26 -31.53 24.34
C SER A 1027 16.24 -31.19 23.26
N ALA A 1028 15.55 -30.06 23.36
CA ALA A 1028 14.62 -29.59 22.33
C ALA A 1028 15.35 -29.12 21.06
N LEU A 1029 16.68 -28.94 21.10
CA LEU A 1029 17.45 -28.50 19.94
C LEU A 1029 17.45 -29.52 18.79
N THR A 1030 17.30 -30.81 19.11
CA THR A 1030 17.56 -31.93 18.20
C THR A 1030 16.44 -32.98 18.19
N ASP A 1031 15.31 -32.72 18.87
CA ASP A 1031 14.20 -33.69 19.01
C ASP A 1031 13.32 -33.83 17.76
N GLY A 1032 13.42 -32.87 16.82
CA GLY A 1032 12.66 -32.85 15.58
C GLY A 1032 11.22 -32.36 15.73
N ASP A 1033 10.81 -31.87 16.91
CA ASP A 1033 9.48 -31.30 17.13
C ASP A 1033 9.50 -29.79 16.83
N PRO A 1034 8.78 -29.30 15.80
CA PRO A 1034 8.79 -27.88 15.45
C PRO A 1034 8.12 -26.97 16.51
N ALA A 1035 7.48 -27.53 17.55
CA ALA A 1035 6.82 -26.81 18.64
C ALA A 1035 7.69 -26.68 19.91
N THR A 1036 8.77 -27.45 20.04
CA THR A 1036 9.70 -27.37 21.17
C THR A 1036 10.88 -26.47 20.81
N ARG A 1037 11.52 -25.88 21.82
CA ARG A 1037 12.70 -25.02 21.63
C ARG A 1037 13.61 -25.04 22.84
N TRP A 1038 14.90 -24.90 22.59
CA TRP A 1038 15.85 -24.49 23.62
C TRP A 1038 15.76 -22.97 23.83
N SER A 1039 15.91 -22.53 25.08
CA SER A 1039 16.07 -21.10 25.40
C SER A 1039 17.14 -20.90 26.47
N SER A 1040 17.95 -19.86 26.33
CA SER A 1040 19.02 -19.55 27.27
C SER A 1040 18.59 -18.54 28.35
N PRO A 1041 19.30 -18.47 29.47
CA PRO A 1041 19.30 -17.29 30.34
C PRO A 1041 19.70 -16.03 29.57
N VAL A 1042 19.34 -14.85 30.09
CA VAL A 1042 19.60 -13.54 29.47
C VAL A 1042 21.08 -13.15 29.61
N ARG A 1043 21.95 -13.75 28.80
CA ARG A 1043 23.41 -13.51 28.77
C ARG A 1043 23.96 -13.68 27.35
N ASN A 1044 24.96 -12.88 26.99
CA ASN A 1044 25.52 -12.83 25.64
C ASN A 1044 26.44 -14.02 25.34
N ASP A 1045 26.99 -14.67 26.37
CA ASP A 1045 27.94 -15.78 26.26
C ASP A 1045 27.27 -17.16 26.38
N ALA A 1046 25.94 -17.22 26.33
CA ALA A 1046 25.23 -18.49 26.36
C ALA A 1046 25.50 -19.33 25.09
N TRP A 1047 25.62 -20.64 25.28
CA TRP A 1047 25.80 -21.61 24.22
C TRP A 1047 24.89 -22.83 24.38
N VAL A 1048 24.62 -23.49 23.25
CA VAL A 1048 24.00 -24.81 23.16
C VAL A 1048 24.79 -25.67 22.19
N GLN A 1049 24.90 -26.96 22.46
CA GLN A 1049 25.67 -27.90 21.65
C GLN A 1049 24.97 -29.25 21.50
N ALA A 1050 25.26 -29.95 20.42
CA ALA A 1050 24.81 -31.31 20.15
C ALA A 1050 26.02 -32.24 19.94
N GLU A 1051 25.94 -33.46 20.48
CA GLU A 1051 26.89 -34.55 20.25
C GLU A 1051 26.36 -35.47 19.14
N LEU A 1052 26.97 -35.39 17.96
CA LEU A 1052 26.62 -36.22 16.83
C LEU A 1052 26.83 -37.71 17.16
N PRO A 1053 25.94 -38.60 16.70
CA PRO A 1053 26.02 -40.04 16.99
C PRO A 1053 27.24 -40.71 16.32
N ARG A 1054 27.84 -40.05 15.34
CA ARG A 1054 29.06 -40.49 14.67
C ARG A 1054 29.88 -39.27 14.24
N VAL A 1055 31.18 -39.50 14.12
CA VAL A 1055 32.12 -38.52 13.60
C VAL A 1055 31.85 -38.29 12.11
N ALA A 1056 31.80 -37.03 11.68
CA ALA A 1056 31.56 -36.66 10.29
C ALA A 1056 32.23 -35.34 9.92
N ARG A 1057 32.57 -35.16 8.65
CA ARG A 1057 32.89 -33.83 8.11
C ARG A 1057 31.59 -33.05 7.89
N VAL A 1058 31.26 -32.13 8.79
CA VAL A 1058 30.02 -31.33 8.69
C VAL A 1058 30.28 -30.11 7.80
N GLY A 1059 29.51 -29.94 6.73
CA GLY A 1059 29.69 -28.82 5.80
C GLY A 1059 28.62 -27.73 5.93
N ARG A 1060 27.52 -27.99 6.65
CA ARG A 1060 26.41 -27.06 6.82
C ARG A 1060 25.66 -27.34 8.11
N VAL A 1061 25.25 -26.28 8.81
CA VAL A 1061 24.22 -26.33 9.84
C VAL A 1061 23.05 -25.44 9.47
N VAL A 1062 21.84 -25.86 9.83
CA VAL A 1062 20.62 -25.05 9.69
C VAL A 1062 20.09 -24.78 11.09
N LEU A 1063 19.99 -23.49 11.42
CA LEU A 1063 19.54 -22.98 12.70
C LEU A 1063 18.16 -22.37 12.51
N ARG A 1064 17.20 -22.80 13.31
CA ARG A 1064 15.86 -22.20 13.32
C ARG A 1064 15.66 -21.43 14.61
N TRP A 1065 15.91 -20.14 14.56
CA TRP A 1065 15.72 -19.22 15.69
C TRP A 1065 14.24 -18.93 15.94
N GLN A 1066 13.93 -18.60 17.18
CA GLN A 1066 12.72 -17.84 17.52
C GLN A 1066 13.00 -16.33 17.33
N ASP A 1067 12.02 -15.46 17.59
CA ASP A 1067 12.20 -13.99 17.59
C ASP A 1067 13.34 -13.52 18.53
N ALA A 1068 13.67 -14.31 19.56
CA ALA A 1068 14.81 -14.09 20.44
C ALA A 1068 16.08 -14.77 19.90
N TYR A 1069 16.74 -14.12 18.93
CA TYR A 1069 17.89 -14.66 18.20
C TYR A 1069 19.23 -14.02 18.59
N ALA A 1070 20.33 -14.59 18.06
CA ALA A 1070 21.66 -14.00 18.17
C ALA A 1070 21.97 -13.08 16.97
N SER A 1071 22.20 -11.79 17.22
CA SER A 1071 22.70 -10.86 16.19
C SER A 1071 24.15 -11.14 15.82
N ARG A 1072 24.90 -11.78 16.73
CA ARG A 1072 26.26 -12.27 16.47
C ARG A 1072 26.53 -13.55 17.25
N TYR A 1073 27.07 -14.56 16.58
CA TYR A 1073 27.36 -15.87 17.17
C TYR A 1073 28.47 -16.60 16.40
N THR A 1074 29.03 -17.64 17.00
CA THR A 1074 29.96 -18.56 16.32
C THR A 1074 29.41 -19.98 16.32
N VAL A 1075 29.70 -20.71 15.25
CA VAL A 1075 29.51 -22.16 15.20
C VAL A 1075 30.87 -22.79 15.42
N LEU A 1076 30.98 -23.54 16.51
CA LEU A 1076 32.19 -24.25 16.89
C LEU A 1076 32.00 -25.75 16.65
N THR A 1077 33.05 -26.44 16.24
CA THR A 1077 33.08 -27.89 16.06
C THR A 1077 34.18 -28.52 16.91
N SER A 1078 33.99 -29.74 17.36
CA SER A 1078 34.98 -30.44 18.20
C SER A 1078 34.92 -31.95 18.01
N ALA A 1079 36.04 -32.64 18.18
CA ALA A 1079 36.11 -34.11 18.19
C ALA A 1079 35.82 -34.72 19.57
N ASP A 1080 36.14 -33.98 20.64
CA ASP A 1080 36.14 -34.46 22.04
C ASP A 1080 35.18 -33.69 22.96
N GLY A 1081 34.59 -32.59 22.48
CA GLY A 1081 33.71 -31.69 23.24
C GLY A 1081 34.46 -30.76 24.21
N GLN A 1082 35.79 -30.82 24.22
CA GLN A 1082 36.67 -30.05 25.10
C GLN A 1082 37.48 -29.02 24.30
N SER A 1083 38.08 -29.45 23.20
CA SER A 1083 38.90 -28.64 22.30
C SER A 1083 38.06 -28.19 21.11
N TRP A 1084 37.85 -26.87 20.96
CA TRP A 1084 36.91 -26.32 19.98
C TRP A 1084 37.64 -25.61 18.84
N HIS A 1085 37.20 -25.91 17.62
CA HIS A 1085 37.57 -25.21 16.39
C HIS A 1085 36.43 -24.27 15.98
N THR A 1086 36.75 -23.03 15.61
CA THR A 1086 35.75 -22.10 15.07
C THR A 1086 35.47 -22.45 13.61
N ALA A 1087 34.33 -23.08 13.34
CA ALA A 1087 33.93 -23.49 12.00
C ALA A 1087 33.22 -22.38 11.21
N ALA A 1088 32.55 -21.45 11.90
CA ALA A 1088 31.99 -20.24 11.31
C ALA A 1088 31.82 -19.11 12.35
N VAL A 1089 31.89 -17.86 11.88
CA VAL A 1089 31.54 -16.66 12.64
C VAL A 1089 30.42 -15.95 11.87
N VAL A 1090 29.31 -15.66 12.55
CA VAL A 1090 28.19 -14.91 11.97
C VAL A 1090 28.10 -13.58 12.72
N SER A 1091 28.34 -12.48 12.00
CA SER A 1091 28.38 -11.12 12.56
C SER A 1091 27.12 -10.30 12.33
N ASP A 1092 26.22 -10.74 11.45
CA ASP A 1092 24.99 -10.05 11.05
C ASP A 1092 23.76 -10.99 11.12
N GLY A 1093 23.65 -11.77 12.20
CA GLY A 1093 22.51 -12.67 12.41
C GLY A 1093 21.17 -11.93 12.35
N ARG A 1094 20.19 -12.51 11.66
CA ARG A 1094 18.86 -11.93 11.37
C ARG A 1094 17.72 -12.69 12.05
N GLY A 1095 18.00 -13.85 12.63
CA GLY A 1095 16.99 -14.73 13.20
C GLY A 1095 16.22 -15.51 12.12
N GLY A 1096 15.06 -16.06 12.48
CA GLY A 1096 14.32 -16.95 11.58
C GLY A 1096 15.11 -18.23 11.24
N THR A 1097 15.08 -18.67 9.98
CA THR A 1097 15.86 -19.85 9.53
C THR A 1097 17.15 -19.39 8.87
N GLU A 1098 18.29 -19.76 9.46
CA GLU A 1098 19.62 -19.43 8.97
C GLU A 1098 20.36 -20.71 8.58
N SER A 1099 21.00 -20.70 7.41
CA SER A 1099 21.82 -21.80 6.92
C SER A 1099 23.28 -21.37 6.92
N VAL A 1100 24.07 -21.92 7.84
CA VAL A 1100 25.48 -21.57 8.01
C VAL A 1100 26.34 -22.67 7.38
N ARG A 1101 27.18 -22.30 6.41
CA ARG A 1101 28.18 -23.20 5.82
C ARG A 1101 29.41 -23.28 6.71
N LEU A 1102 29.98 -24.48 6.82
CA LEU A 1102 31.07 -24.77 7.76
C LEU A 1102 32.30 -25.27 7.01
N ASP A 1103 33.47 -24.81 7.44
CA ASP A 1103 34.75 -25.49 7.18
C ASP A 1103 35.14 -26.34 8.39
N ALA A 1104 34.36 -27.40 8.63
CA ALA A 1104 34.60 -28.27 9.77
C ALA A 1104 35.67 -29.34 9.45
N PRO A 1105 36.58 -29.64 10.40
CA PRO A 1105 37.43 -30.82 10.34
C PRO A 1105 36.63 -32.13 10.14
N SER A 1106 37.25 -33.11 9.51
CA SER A 1106 36.61 -34.41 9.20
C SER A 1106 36.27 -35.25 10.44
N ASP A 1107 36.87 -34.91 11.59
CA ASP A 1107 36.69 -35.57 12.87
C ASP A 1107 35.64 -34.88 13.78
N THR A 1108 34.74 -34.07 13.20
CA THR A 1108 33.70 -33.38 13.99
C THR A 1108 32.71 -34.37 14.61
N ARG A 1109 32.61 -34.33 15.94
CA ARG A 1109 31.63 -35.09 16.75
C ARG A 1109 30.69 -34.17 17.52
N PHE A 1110 31.10 -32.96 17.86
CA PHE A 1110 30.29 -31.98 18.58
C PHE A 1110 30.14 -30.70 17.76
N ILE A 1111 28.95 -30.12 17.80
CA ILE A 1111 28.65 -28.81 17.21
C ILE A 1111 28.09 -27.93 18.31
N ARG A 1112 28.64 -26.72 18.48
CA ARG A 1112 28.18 -25.72 19.44
C ARG A 1112 27.82 -24.43 18.72
N VAL A 1113 26.65 -23.88 19.05
CA VAL A 1113 26.29 -22.51 18.73
C VAL A 1113 26.57 -21.66 19.95
N GLN A 1114 27.54 -20.75 19.82
CA GLN A 1114 28.00 -19.86 20.88
C GLN A 1114 27.51 -18.46 20.59
N GLY A 1115 26.61 -17.95 21.41
CA GLY A 1115 26.20 -16.55 21.36
C GLY A 1115 27.39 -15.64 21.66
N LEU A 1116 27.42 -14.49 20.97
CA LEU A 1116 28.33 -13.38 21.25
C LEU A 1116 27.57 -12.09 21.54
N GLU A 1117 26.45 -11.86 20.85
CA GLU A 1117 25.57 -10.71 21.03
C GLU A 1117 24.11 -11.10 20.78
N ARG A 1118 23.19 -10.60 21.61
CA ARG A 1118 21.75 -10.85 21.48
C ARG A 1118 21.12 -9.82 20.57
N GLY A 1119 20.26 -10.27 19.64
CA GLY A 1119 19.49 -9.37 18.78
C GLY A 1119 18.29 -8.72 19.49
N THR A 1120 17.97 -9.18 20.70
CA THR A 1120 16.86 -8.65 21.51
C THR A 1120 17.24 -8.56 22.99
N LYS A 1121 16.34 -8.01 23.82
CA LYS A 1121 16.51 -7.98 25.29
C LYS A 1121 16.41 -9.35 25.96
N TYR A 1122 15.88 -10.36 25.28
CA TYR A 1122 15.68 -11.72 25.81
C TYR A 1122 16.95 -12.58 25.65
N GLY A 1123 16.95 -13.80 26.21
CA GLY A 1123 17.97 -14.81 25.97
C GLY A 1123 17.93 -15.35 24.53
N TYR A 1124 18.85 -16.23 24.15
CA TYR A 1124 18.82 -16.90 22.84
C TYR A 1124 17.76 -18.00 22.83
N SER A 1125 17.06 -18.19 21.72
CA SER A 1125 16.14 -19.32 21.57
C SER A 1125 16.16 -19.93 20.17
N LEU A 1126 16.30 -21.26 20.14
CA LEU A 1126 16.41 -22.08 18.94
C LEU A 1126 15.36 -23.20 18.98
N TYR A 1127 14.51 -23.25 17.96
CA TYR A 1127 13.64 -24.38 17.69
C TYR A 1127 14.42 -25.61 17.23
N SER A 1128 15.52 -25.44 16.48
CA SER A 1128 16.31 -26.59 16.03
C SER A 1128 17.73 -26.23 15.59
N LEU A 1129 18.64 -27.19 15.74
CA LEU A 1129 19.93 -27.26 15.05
C LEU A 1129 19.97 -28.54 14.22
N GLN A 1130 20.11 -28.38 12.91
CA GLN A 1130 20.33 -29.49 11.97
C GLN A 1130 21.75 -29.43 11.42
N ALA A 1131 22.37 -30.58 11.19
CA ALA A 1131 23.74 -30.67 10.68
C ALA A 1131 23.83 -31.62 9.50
N TYR A 1132 24.49 -31.19 8.42
CA TYR A 1132 24.61 -31.96 7.18
C TYR A 1132 26.07 -32.24 6.84
N ALA A 1133 26.36 -33.49 6.50
CA ALA A 1133 27.69 -33.93 6.10
C ALA A 1133 28.06 -33.36 4.73
N VAL A 1134 29.38 -33.16 4.54
CA VAL A 1134 29.98 -33.03 3.21
C VAL A 1134 29.76 -34.32 2.43
N THR A 1135 29.15 -34.22 1.25
CA THR A 1135 28.98 -35.32 0.30
C THR A 1135 30.13 -35.26 -0.69
N GLY A 1136 30.91 -36.35 -0.78
CA GLY A 1136 31.94 -36.54 -1.81
C GLY A 1136 31.34 -36.82 -3.18
#